data_AF-A0A816CNH3-F1
#
_entry.id   AF-A0A816CNH3-F1
#
_cell.length_a   1.000
_cell.length_b   1.000
_cell.length_c   1.000
_cell.angle_alpha   90.00
_cell.angle_beta   90.00
_cell.angle_gamma   90.00
#
_symmetry.space_group_name_H-M   'P 1'
#
loop_
_entity.id
_entity.type
_entity.pdbx_description
1 polymer ?
#
loop_
_entity_poly.entity_id
_entity_poly.type
_entity_poly.pdbx_seq_one_letter_code
_entity_poly.pdbx_strand_id
1 'polypeptide(L)'
;MVRLTPEVIEVAPQYLNPVGQYELSLRDLKLPVIENLGATLNQFDTIDLTNNDLRKLDDFPYLPKLKTLYLANNHITRIAENLDKYIPNLDTLILNNNLLQVLTDIDPLATLSKLAHISFARNPIAMLKDYRLYVIHMLPNLRTLDFNRITQKEREAACKIYKSKLNKKTKQKQKNIKTFTPGEELVKPQTPRMTKKVADAIKKAITEAKSLEEINKLTAMLQAGEILNQNNSSSIDQEEHTAVVHIADLAHARAQELHSLLYELGHRQEKHRTALQILPRYMRRRAASYNIKRLPRSLRPLADPKTGTAKKKRPSRRYRRRPRDLLASYTNRQRKIKWLKTHIWHAKRFHMNTLWNYRLAEKSNTKCVRPTYKSLHERCLIHDMSYYGCIELEGDEEEIIKKLTPLFPSSNTNLTPKAKMYLNGQFEGQCLVYKPHTKECLTPISFMWMPSNDKQKRKLWLWCHPASYDTLAQILFSLFNTSLSTTTTTTEEPPVKKQRNDDGDQESVTITLLRDQQQLTRFRLIGPLSMAILKHALHPSMLPNDPIERKTAPFAWWTNEAHSNDKHQQQLHFWNSNIGNTSTLMPNRIISLVVRDPRVFTPIKPKLTIHTKTNIEKLETSPPSSVDLASSPLWIEKYRTHCCENKLATYQINLFRSKTLTTDSKELQLNEEESQIPLILIHHHDLLSPLSQYQQNRNDLGSGWDIILPNEWAQIFWISLIYSGARPIGQKELSLIAHETGEFQFPQEYPDTDAGIAWASKIESEQLTHFSKCPPSKRPNFFINGINSPFRPLWINIVHDWALEYDPTNTMMPSQRFYVLRDRNRLSIETLQQHLHSLVPIRVSIKDHKGVIDNTALIYLPTVDDLKTNKKTIVESRHNDQARIEERKMKKAKQTYKRGQTMIKLIEQRTNNNEQAIIHDCDRKILGAMTSGAFQFSRACCTGKGFIATGGLLTLLQQQQKKKTTKKEFQRVLVRTTTSQYYHWASLEF
;
A
#
# COMPACT_ATOMS: atom_id res chain seq x y z
N MET A 1 9.12 24.15 -1.86
CA MET A 1 9.28 24.82 -0.56
C MET A 1 10.70 24.54 -0.14
N VAL A 2 11.54 25.55 -0.24
CA VAL A 2 12.96 25.45 0.14
C VAL A 2 13.01 25.33 1.67
N ARG A 3 14.07 24.70 2.17
CA ARG A 3 14.39 24.59 3.59
C ARG A 3 15.81 25.08 3.79
N LEU A 4 16.09 25.67 4.95
CA LEU A 4 17.42 26.09 5.31
C LEU A 4 18.20 24.86 5.78
N THR A 5 18.83 24.14 4.86
CA THR A 5 19.72 23.01 5.19
C THR A 5 21.15 23.52 5.42
N PRO A 6 22.02 22.76 6.12
CA PRO A 6 23.44 23.11 6.25
C PRO A 6 24.12 23.36 4.89
N GLU A 7 23.84 22.51 3.90
CA GLU A 7 24.30 22.66 2.50
C GLU A 7 23.93 24.03 1.89
N VAL A 8 22.74 24.56 2.20
CA VAL A 8 22.30 25.89 1.70
C VAL A 8 23.05 27.03 2.40
N ILE A 9 23.45 26.84 3.67
CA ILE A 9 24.27 27.82 4.40
C ILE A 9 25.71 27.83 3.87
N GLU A 10 26.27 26.65 3.58
CA GLU A 10 27.62 26.48 3.04
C GLU A 10 27.77 27.10 1.64
N VAL A 11 26.75 26.94 0.78
CA VAL A 11 26.74 27.48 -0.60
C VAL A 11 26.24 28.94 -0.67
N ALA A 12 25.70 29.49 0.41
CA ALA A 12 25.21 30.87 0.43
C ALA A 12 26.36 31.89 0.31
N PRO A 13 26.16 33.06 -0.33
CA PRO A 13 27.18 34.10 -0.42
C PRO A 13 27.62 34.61 0.95
N GLN A 14 28.92 34.58 1.18
CA GLN A 14 29.60 35.02 2.41
C GLN A 14 30.67 36.04 2.05
N TYR A 15 30.61 37.24 2.63
CA TYR A 15 31.52 38.33 2.28
C TYR A 15 31.66 39.34 3.42
N LEU A 16 32.70 40.17 3.37
CA LEU A 16 32.83 41.31 4.26
C LEU A 16 31.94 42.45 3.74
N ASN A 17 30.98 42.90 4.53
CA ASN A 17 30.09 43.99 4.13
C ASN A 17 30.77 45.37 4.26
N PRO A 18 30.19 46.46 3.71
CA PRO A 18 30.81 47.80 3.72
C PRO A 18 31.08 48.40 5.11
N VAL A 19 30.56 47.79 6.19
CA VAL A 19 30.78 48.20 7.59
C VAL A 19 31.91 47.38 8.24
N GLY A 20 32.59 46.52 7.47
CA GLY A 20 33.66 45.64 7.96
C GLY A 20 33.14 44.46 8.81
N GLN A 21 31.87 44.10 8.66
CA GLN A 21 31.25 42.96 9.36
C GLN A 21 31.16 41.76 8.42
N TYR A 22 31.44 40.55 8.92
CA TYR A 22 31.35 39.34 8.10
C TYR A 22 29.88 38.91 7.97
N GLU A 23 29.37 38.88 6.73
CA GLU A 23 27.95 38.77 6.41
C GLU A 23 27.62 37.49 5.64
N LEU A 24 26.56 36.80 6.09
CA LEU A 24 25.94 35.65 5.41
C LEU A 24 24.63 36.08 4.74
N SER A 25 24.55 35.96 3.42
CA SER A 25 23.36 36.32 2.64
C SER A 25 22.46 35.12 2.33
N LEU A 26 21.29 35.07 2.97
CA LEU A 26 20.24 34.06 2.78
C LEU A 26 18.98 34.66 2.10
N ARG A 27 19.19 35.68 1.27
CA ARG A 27 18.14 36.46 0.59
C ARG A 27 17.43 35.67 -0.53
N ASP A 28 16.15 35.96 -0.75
CA ASP A 28 15.33 35.47 -1.90
C ASP A 28 15.12 33.93 -1.96
N LEU A 29 15.49 33.20 -0.90
CA LEU A 29 15.45 31.73 -0.83
C LEU A 29 14.04 31.15 -0.55
N LYS A 30 13.04 31.99 -0.27
CA LYS A 30 11.64 31.59 0.09
C LYS A 30 11.60 30.64 1.29
N LEU A 31 12.39 30.96 2.31
CA LEU A 31 12.50 30.21 3.56
C LEU A 31 11.27 30.47 4.44
N PRO A 32 10.56 29.43 4.91
CA PRO A 32 9.34 29.62 5.72
C PRO A 32 9.60 29.69 7.23
N VAL A 33 10.75 29.19 7.68
CA VAL A 33 11.19 29.10 9.09
C VAL A 33 12.71 29.18 9.12
N ILE A 34 13.28 29.76 10.18
CA ILE A 34 14.71 29.71 10.48
C ILE A 34 15.00 28.31 11.07
N GLU A 35 15.85 27.51 10.42
CA GLU A 35 16.29 26.21 10.93
C GLU A 35 17.78 25.99 10.60
N ASN A 36 18.49 25.15 11.36
CA ASN A 36 19.88 24.73 11.10
C ASN A 36 20.97 25.82 11.09
N LEU A 37 20.70 27.04 11.59
CA LEU A 37 21.74 28.09 11.75
C LEU A 37 22.95 27.67 12.61
N GLY A 38 22.90 26.54 13.33
CA GLY A 38 24.05 26.00 14.05
C GLY A 38 25.22 25.65 13.13
N ALA A 39 24.94 25.36 11.84
CA ALA A 39 25.95 25.14 10.81
C ALA A 39 26.81 26.39 10.51
N THR A 40 26.39 27.59 10.94
CA THR A 40 27.20 28.82 10.81
C THR A 40 28.38 28.89 11.78
N LEU A 41 28.46 27.97 12.75
CA LEU A 41 29.55 27.87 13.74
C LEU A 41 29.91 29.20 14.43
N ASN A 42 28.93 30.11 14.59
CA ASN A 42 29.12 31.44 15.18
C ASN A 42 30.23 32.28 14.49
N GLN A 43 30.34 32.18 13.16
CA GLN A 43 31.37 32.88 12.38
C GLN A 43 30.97 34.31 11.97
N PHE A 44 29.69 34.59 11.74
CA PHE A 44 29.19 35.84 11.14
C PHE A 44 28.77 36.90 12.16
N ASP A 45 29.07 38.16 11.85
CA ASP A 45 28.56 39.35 12.56
C ASP A 45 27.17 39.77 12.04
N THR A 46 26.87 39.49 10.77
CA THR A 46 25.62 39.89 10.09
C THR A 46 24.98 38.69 9.39
N ILE A 47 23.64 38.60 9.45
CA ILE A 47 22.85 37.66 8.64
C ILE A 47 21.74 38.43 7.91
N ASP A 48 21.66 38.28 6.59
CA ASP A 48 20.57 38.80 5.77
C ASP A 48 19.56 37.70 5.39
N LEU A 49 18.33 37.83 5.88
CA LEU A 49 17.18 36.96 5.60
C LEU A 49 16.06 37.70 4.86
N THR A 50 16.37 38.82 4.20
CA THR A 50 15.43 39.64 3.42
C THR A 50 14.75 38.83 2.29
N ASN A 51 13.51 39.19 1.94
CA ASN A 51 12.71 38.56 0.87
C ASN A 51 12.49 37.04 1.09
N ASN A 52 12.07 36.64 2.29
CA ASN A 52 11.73 35.26 2.61
C ASN A 52 10.26 35.12 3.09
N ASP A 53 9.80 33.89 3.33
CA ASP A 53 8.43 33.58 3.76
C ASP A 53 8.32 33.43 5.30
N LEU A 54 9.26 34.00 6.09
CA LEU A 54 9.38 33.76 7.53
C LEU A 54 8.17 34.31 8.29
N ARG A 55 7.62 33.53 9.22
CA ARG A 55 6.40 33.90 9.99
C ARG A 55 6.60 34.20 11.47
N LYS A 56 7.73 33.77 12.03
CA LYS A 56 8.15 33.98 13.42
C LYS A 56 9.65 34.28 13.46
N LEU A 57 10.07 35.07 14.44
CA LEU A 57 11.49 35.28 14.77
C LEU A 57 11.83 34.41 15.98
N ASP A 58 12.48 33.27 15.75
CA ASP A 58 12.61 32.15 16.70
C ASP A 58 13.67 31.15 16.19
N ASP A 59 13.94 30.08 16.96
CA ASP A 59 14.80 28.93 16.60
C ASP A 59 16.28 29.27 16.31
N PHE A 60 16.83 30.33 16.93
CA PHE A 60 18.27 30.64 16.86
C PHE A 60 19.10 29.71 17.78
N PRO A 61 20.27 29.24 17.34
CA PRO A 61 21.29 28.69 18.23
C PRO A 61 22.00 29.82 19.00
N TYR A 62 22.90 29.45 19.92
CA TYR A 62 23.73 30.43 20.63
C TYR A 62 24.79 31.06 19.70
N LEU A 63 24.58 32.32 19.31
CA LEU A 63 25.40 33.08 18.36
C LEU A 63 25.88 34.40 19.00
N PRO A 64 26.85 34.38 19.93
CA PRO A 64 27.34 35.58 20.59
C PRO A 64 28.13 36.54 19.68
N LYS A 65 28.51 36.17 18.44
CA LYS A 65 29.09 37.14 17.48
C LYS A 65 28.05 37.95 16.70
N LEU A 66 26.81 37.46 16.58
CA LEU A 66 25.79 38.10 15.74
C LEU A 66 25.37 39.47 16.31
N LYS A 67 25.59 40.53 15.53
CA LYS A 67 25.27 41.93 15.85
C LYS A 67 24.12 42.47 15.01
N THR A 68 24.06 42.08 13.73
CA THR A 68 23.16 42.68 12.75
C THR A 68 22.26 41.62 12.10
N LEU A 69 20.95 41.87 12.05
CA LEU A 69 19.98 40.95 11.47
C LEU A 69 18.97 41.68 10.56
N TYR A 70 19.01 41.36 9.26
CA TYR A 70 18.09 41.91 8.27
C TYR A 70 16.97 40.90 7.96
N LEU A 71 15.71 41.33 8.12
CA LEU A 71 14.50 40.51 7.97
C LEU A 71 13.42 41.25 7.17
N ALA A 72 13.83 42.14 6.27
CA ALA A 72 12.89 42.94 5.49
C ALA A 72 12.06 42.06 4.53
N ASN A 73 10.84 42.51 4.19
CA ASN A 73 9.94 41.82 3.25
C ASN A 73 9.71 40.34 3.62
N ASN A 74 9.22 40.10 4.83
CA ASN A 74 8.88 38.78 5.33
C ASN A 74 7.41 38.78 5.82
N HIS A 75 6.98 37.72 6.52
CA HIS A 75 5.62 37.56 7.03
C HIS A 75 5.59 37.42 8.56
N ILE A 76 6.56 38.02 9.26
CA ILE A 76 6.75 37.86 10.70
C ILE A 76 5.57 38.49 11.44
N THR A 77 4.93 37.67 12.28
CA THR A 77 3.77 38.04 13.12
C THR A 77 4.04 37.89 14.61
N ARG A 78 5.17 37.26 14.99
CA ARG A 78 5.54 36.95 16.38
C ARG A 78 7.05 36.91 16.56
N ILE A 79 7.49 37.34 17.73
CA ILE A 79 8.87 37.28 18.20
C ILE A 79 8.92 36.31 19.39
N ALA A 80 9.96 35.48 19.49
CA ALA A 80 10.11 34.51 20.57
C ALA A 80 10.51 35.18 21.90
N GLU A 81 10.10 34.57 23.01
CA GLU A 81 10.56 34.96 24.36
C GLU A 81 11.98 34.44 24.63
N ASN A 82 12.77 35.20 25.39
CA ASN A 82 14.16 34.89 25.76
C ASN A 82 15.20 34.89 24.61
N LEU A 83 15.05 35.77 23.60
CA LEU A 83 16.05 35.88 22.51
C LEU A 83 17.45 36.25 23.01
N ASP A 84 17.55 36.94 24.15
CA ASP A 84 18.80 37.24 24.87
C ASP A 84 19.64 36.00 25.19
N LYS A 85 19.03 34.82 25.39
CA LYS A 85 19.75 33.57 25.65
C LYS A 85 20.43 32.99 24.42
N TYR A 86 20.06 33.43 23.21
CA TYR A 86 20.53 32.88 21.95
C TYR A 86 21.36 33.89 21.15
N ILE A 87 20.93 35.15 21.11
CA ILE A 87 21.58 36.25 20.38
C ILE A 87 21.85 37.45 21.31
N PRO A 88 22.64 37.28 22.39
CA PRO A 88 22.81 38.27 23.47
C PRO A 88 23.44 39.60 23.04
N ASN A 89 24.13 39.61 21.90
CA ASN A 89 24.91 40.75 21.40
C ASN A 89 24.27 41.44 20.19
N LEU A 90 22.99 41.17 19.91
CA LEU A 90 22.27 41.83 18.82
C LEU A 90 22.14 43.35 19.07
N ASP A 91 22.66 44.13 18.14
CA ASP A 91 22.72 45.60 18.16
C ASP A 91 21.72 46.21 17.16
N THR A 92 21.61 45.62 15.97
CA THR A 92 20.81 46.14 14.85
C THR A 92 19.81 45.08 14.34
N LEU A 93 18.52 45.43 14.32
CA LEU A 93 17.43 44.53 13.88
C LEU A 93 16.45 45.26 12.94
N ILE A 94 16.39 44.84 11.67
CA ILE A 94 15.55 45.46 10.64
C ILE A 94 14.40 44.53 10.24
N LEU A 95 13.18 44.89 10.65
CA LEU A 95 11.94 44.12 10.45
C LEU A 95 10.99 44.80 9.43
N ASN A 96 11.52 45.62 8.52
CA ASN A 96 10.72 46.39 7.56
C ASN A 96 9.73 45.51 6.75
N ASN A 97 8.52 46.01 6.52
CA ASN A 97 7.49 45.32 5.71
C ASN A 97 7.23 43.87 6.17
N ASN A 98 6.85 43.73 7.44
CA ASN A 98 6.37 42.50 8.07
C ASN A 98 4.94 42.69 8.59
N LEU A 99 4.41 41.72 9.36
CA LEU A 99 3.00 41.62 9.75
C LEU A 99 2.76 41.72 11.26
N LEU A 100 3.64 42.42 12.01
CA LEU A 100 3.44 42.73 13.43
C LEU A 100 2.29 43.73 13.61
N GLN A 101 1.34 43.47 14.51
CA GLN A 101 0.07 44.21 14.59
C GLN A 101 -0.23 44.84 15.94
N VAL A 102 0.22 44.26 17.05
CA VAL A 102 -0.14 44.68 18.41
C VAL A 102 1.12 45.13 19.16
N LEU A 103 1.00 46.15 20.01
CA LEU A 103 2.13 46.63 20.83
C LEU A 103 2.77 45.54 21.70
N THR A 104 2.02 44.50 22.09
CA THR A 104 2.55 43.36 22.86
C THR A 104 3.40 42.39 22.03
N ASP A 105 3.31 42.43 20.69
CA ASP A 105 4.04 41.50 19.81
C ASP A 105 5.56 41.75 19.83
N ILE A 106 5.98 42.94 20.29
CA ILE A 106 7.38 43.39 20.42
C ILE A 106 7.91 43.35 21.85
N ASP A 107 7.07 43.03 22.85
CA ASP A 107 7.49 42.95 24.26
C ASP A 107 8.69 42.01 24.50
N PRO A 108 8.84 40.86 23.80
CA PRO A 108 10.00 39.99 23.97
C PRO A 108 11.36 40.62 23.67
N LEU A 109 11.40 41.68 22.84
CA LEU A 109 12.63 42.39 22.49
C LEU A 109 13.23 43.17 23.67
N ALA A 110 12.45 43.47 24.72
CA ALA A 110 12.93 44.18 25.91
C ALA A 110 14.05 43.44 26.67
N THR A 111 14.24 42.15 26.41
CA THR A 111 15.33 41.35 26.97
C THR A 111 16.69 41.64 26.31
N LEU A 112 16.70 42.17 25.08
CA LEU A 112 17.92 42.46 24.31
C LEU A 112 18.55 43.80 24.74
N SER A 113 19.27 43.78 25.86
CA SER A 113 19.86 44.97 26.49
C SER A 113 20.82 45.78 25.59
N LYS A 114 21.42 45.16 24.57
CA LYS A 114 22.38 45.79 23.64
C LYS A 114 21.75 46.37 22.36
N LEU A 115 20.44 46.23 22.18
CA LEU A 115 19.77 46.61 20.93
C LEU A 115 19.70 48.14 20.77
N ALA A 116 20.49 48.68 19.84
CA ALA A 116 20.65 50.11 19.61
C ALA A 116 19.89 50.63 18.38
N HIS A 117 19.68 49.79 17.36
CA HIS A 117 19.07 50.20 16.09
C HIS A 117 17.93 49.25 15.70
N ILE A 118 16.72 49.78 15.56
CA ILE A 118 15.54 48.98 15.20
C ILE A 118 14.66 49.68 14.17
N SER A 119 14.03 48.90 13.31
CA SER A 119 13.04 49.42 12.34
C SER A 119 11.90 48.43 12.12
N PHE A 120 10.67 48.90 12.35
CA PHE A 120 9.42 48.23 12.02
C PHE A 120 8.68 48.96 10.87
N ALA A 121 9.32 49.89 10.18
CA ALA A 121 8.74 50.63 9.06
C ALA A 121 7.95 49.74 8.10
N ARG A 122 6.74 50.17 7.71
CA ARG A 122 5.77 49.40 6.90
C ARG A 122 5.20 48.13 7.56
N ASN A 123 5.29 47.97 8.89
CA ASN A 123 4.45 47.03 9.63
C ASN A 123 3.15 47.71 10.10
N PRO A 124 2.03 46.99 10.26
CA PRO A 124 0.80 47.53 10.85
C PRO A 124 0.98 48.16 12.23
N ILE A 125 1.86 47.62 13.08
CA ILE A 125 2.17 48.16 14.42
C ILE A 125 2.65 49.64 14.36
N ALA A 126 3.35 50.04 13.30
CA ALA A 126 3.88 51.39 13.15
C ALA A 126 2.78 52.45 12.88
N MET A 127 1.56 52.01 12.53
CA MET A 127 0.38 52.88 12.38
C MET A 127 -0.38 53.10 13.69
N LEU A 128 -0.01 52.42 14.78
CA LEU A 128 -0.73 52.55 16.06
C LEU A 128 -0.40 53.88 16.75
N LYS A 129 -1.43 54.51 17.33
CA LYS A 129 -1.25 55.67 18.20
C LYS A 129 -0.34 55.31 19.39
N ASP A 130 0.57 56.22 19.72
CA ASP A 130 1.61 56.09 20.76
C ASP A 130 2.70 55.01 20.50
N TYR A 131 2.72 54.31 19.36
CA TYR A 131 3.71 53.26 19.03
C TYR A 131 5.17 53.70 19.28
N ARG A 132 5.57 54.86 18.77
CA ARG A 132 6.94 55.37 18.90
C ARG A 132 7.33 55.59 20.38
N LEU A 133 6.44 56.16 21.18
CA LEU A 133 6.67 56.38 22.61
C LEU A 133 6.65 55.07 23.41
N TYR A 134 5.84 54.08 22.99
CA TYR A 134 5.83 52.74 23.58
C TYR A 134 7.18 52.03 23.38
N VAL A 135 7.71 52.01 22.15
CA VAL A 135 9.00 51.39 21.84
C VAL A 135 10.14 52.08 22.60
N ILE A 136 10.16 53.42 22.65
CA ILE A 136 11.16 54.20 23.39
C ILE A 136 11.09 53.92 24.91
N HIS A 137 9.90 53.65 25.46
CA HIS A 137 9.75 53.26 26.87
C HIS A 137 10.26 51.83 27.14
N MET A 138 9.96 50.91 26.22
CA MET A 138 10.31 49.49 26.34
C MET A 138 11.81 49.21 26.13
N LEU A 139 12.46 49.97 25.24
CA LEU A 139 13.87 49.83 24.89
C LEU A 139 14.64 51.12 25.25
N PRO A 140 15.04 51.32 26.52
CA PRO A 140 15.69 52.56 26.96
C PRO A 140 17.04 52.82 26.27
N ASN A 141 17.76 51.76 25.86
CA ASN A 141 19.07 51.87 25.21
C ASN A 141 19.01 52.18 23.71
N LEU A 142 17.81 52.13 23.10
CA LEU A 142 17.62 52.29 21.66
C LEU A 142 18.04 53.70 21.19
N ARG A 143 18.91 53.78 20.17
CA ARG A 143 19.45 55.02 19.59
C ARG A 143 18.62 55.52 18.40
N THR A 144 18.16 54.61 17.55
CA THR A 144 17.33 54.94 16.38
C THR A 144 16.13 54.00 16.26
N LEU A 145 14.97 54.56 15.94
CA LEU A 145 13.74 53.83 15.63
C LEU A 145 13.24 54.25 14.25
N ASP A 146 12.99 53.29 13.37
CA ASP A 146 12.51 53.49 11.99
C ASP A 146 13.41 54.47 11.22
N PHE A 147 14.73 54.24 11.32
CA PHE A 147 15.83 55.08 10.80
C PHE A 147 15.88 56.53 11.32
N ASN A 148 14.96 56.92 12.23
CA ASN A 148 14.96 58.22 12.87
C ASN A 148 15.64 58.15 14.24
N ARG A 149 16.58 59.07 14.50
CA ARG A 149 17.24 59.23 15.80
C ARG A 149 16.19 59.51 16.90
N ILE A 150 16.41 58.95 18.09
CA ILE A 150 15.57 59.21 19.27
C ILE A 150 16.15 60.40 20.03
N THR A 151 15.29 61.38 20.33
CA THR A 151 15.63 62.59 21.08
C THR A 151 15.33 62.43 22.57
N GLN A 152 16.04 63.20 23.41
CA GLN A 152 15.83 63.16 24.86
C GLN A 152 14.40 63.58 25.26
N LYS A 153 13.81 64.55 24.54
CA LYS A 153 12.42 65.00 24.72
C LYS A 153 11.41 63.86 24.56
N GLU A 154 11.63 62.97 23.58
CA GLU A 154 10.76 61.79 23.37
C GLU A 154 10.90 60.76 24.49
N ARG A 155 12.10 60.55 25.04
CA ARG A 155 12.32 59.66 26.20
C ARG A 155 11.58 60.16 27.43
N GLU A 156 11.66 61.45 27.72
CA GLU A 156 10.95 62.07 28.83
C GLU A 156 9.43 61.98 28.69
N ALA A 157 8.91 62.22 27.48
CA ALA A 157 7.48 62.06 27.16
C ALA A 157 7.02 60.61 27.36
N ALA A 158 7.78 59.64 26.84
CA ALA A 158 7.53 58.21 27.01
C ALA A 158 7.50 57.80 28.50
N CYS A 159 8.51 58.21 29.27
CA CYS A 159 8.55 57.94 30.72
C CYS A 159 7.37 58.56 31.48
N LYS A 160 6.98 59.81 31.18
CA LYS A 160 5.83 60.48 31.81
C LYS A 160 4.52 59.73 31.56
N ILE A 161 4.25 59.34 30.31
CA ILE A 161 3.02 58.64 29.93
C ILE A 161 2.92 57.27 30.62
N TYR A 162 3.97 56.44 30.53
CA TYR A 162 3.87 55.03 30.94
C TYR A 162 4.12 54.80 32.44
N LYS A 163 4.92 55.62 33.15
CA LYS A 163 4.99 55.56 34.63
C LYS A 163 3.62 55.81 35.28
N SER A 164 2.79 56.69 34.72
CA SER A 164 1.45 57.00 35.26
C SER A 164 0.45 55.82 35.16
N LYS A 165 0.59 54.97 34.13
CA LYS A 165 -0.35 53.86 33.85
C LYS A 165 -0.13 52.65 34.77
N LEU A 166 1.10 52.40 35.25
CA LEU A 166 1.41 51.30 36.18
C LEU A 166 0.67 51.44 37.52
N ASN A 167 0.67 52.64 38.11
CA ASN A 167 0.04 52.90 39.42
C ASN A 167 -1.48 52.73 39.43
N LYS A 168 -2.15 52.72 38.27
CA LYS A 168 -3.61 52.47 38.18
C LYS A 168 -3.96 50.96 38.17
N LYS A 169 -3.08 50.08 37.67
CA LYS A 169 -3.36 48.63 37.61
C LYS A 169 -3.31 47.94 38.98
N THR A 170 -2.52 48.46 39.92
CA THR A 170 -2.34 47.84 41.25
C THR A 170 -3.59 47.93 42.13
N LYS A 171 -4.36 49.02 42.05
CA LYS A 171 -5.57 49.23 42.88
C LYS A 171 -6.79 48.39 42.48
N GLN A 172 -6.86 47.85 41.26
CA GLN A 172 -7.98 47.01 40.82
C GLN A 172 -7.85 45.54 41.22
N LYS A 173 -6.66 45.06 41.60
CA LYS A 173 -6.40 43.63 41.82
C LYS A 173 -6.82 43.10 43.21
N GLN A 174 -7.16 43.98 44.16
CA GLN A 174 -7.47 43.62 45.55
C GLN A 174 -8.97 43.41 45.85
N LYS A 175 -9.90 43.74 44.93
CA LYS A 175 -11.35 43.68 45.22
C LYS A 175 -12.06 42.35 44.89
N ASN A 176 -11.46 41.44 44.13
CA ASN A 176 -12.15 40.26 43.57
C ASN A 176 -11.56 38.89 43.97
N ILE A 177 -11.42 38.56 45.27
CA ILE A 177 -11.39 37.14 45.74
C ILE A 177 -12.04 36.97 47.13
N LYS A 178 -13.35 36.70 47.17
CA LYS A 178 -14.10 35.85 48.13
C LYS A 178 -15.29 35.30 47.30
N THR A 179 -15.64 34.01 47.29
CA THR A 179 -16.37 33.21 48.31
C THR A 179 -16.39 31.75 47.79
N PHE A 180 -15.92 30.72 48.54
CA PHE A 180 -16.72 29.72 49.32
C PHE A 180 -17.65 28.84 48.42
N THR A 181 -17.77 27.50 48.44
CA THR A 181 -17.29 26.34 49.26
C THR A 181 -17.81 25.01 48.59
N PRO A 182 -17.69 23.77 49.15
CA PRO A 182 -16.67 23.13 50.01
C PRO A 182 -16.24 21.69 49.55
N GLY A 183 -15.16 21.14 50.12
CA GLY A 183 -15.10 19.69 50.43
C GLY A 183 -14.42 18.71 49.45
N GLU A 184 -13.10 18.82 49.26
CA GLU A 184 -12.16 17.67 49.22
C GLU A 184 -10.72 18.20 49.28
N GLU A 185 -9.93 17.77 50.26
CA GLU A 185 -8.54 18.24 50.43
C GLU A 185 -7.55 17.37 49.64
N LEU A 186 -6.90 17.97 48.64
CA LEU A 186 -5.68 17.41 48.05
C LEU A 186 -4.46 18.16 48.58
N VAL A 187 -3.70 17.45 49.41
CA VAL A 187 -2.46 17.90 50.06
C VAL A 187 -1.46 18.42 49.02
N LYS A 188 -0.94 19.63 49.25
CA LYS A 188 0.26 20.12 48.54
C LYS A 188 1.50 19.68 49.30
N PRO A 189 2.57 19.20 48.64
CA PRO A 189 3.83 18.90 49.31
C PRO A 189 4.41 20.20 49.90
N GLN A 190 4.56 20.23 51.22
CA GLN A 190 5.22 21.32 51.93
C GLN A 190 6.73 21.07 51.90
N THR A 191 7.51 22.01 51.39
CA THR A 191 8.93 22.11 51.76
C THR A 191 9.01 22.75 53.16
N PRO A 192 9.79 22.20 54.10
CA PRO A 192 9.86 22.73 55.45
C PRO A 192 10.45 24.14 55.43
N ARG A 193 9.70 25.11 55.98
CA ARG A 193 10.06 26.52 55.96
C ARG A 193 10.76 26.89 57.27
N MET A 194 12.07 27.08 57.22
CA MET A 194 12.91 27.41 58.37
C MET A 194 12.36 28.62 59.16
N THR A 195 12.24 28.50 60.48
CA THR A 195 11.62 29.52 61.33
C THR A 195 12.60 30.66 61.65
N LYS A 196 12.09 31.88 61.86
CA LYS A 196 12.93 33.07 62.10
C LYS A 196 13.92 32.89 63.26
N LYS A 197 13.51 32.24 64.37
CA LYS A 197 14.39 31.94 65.52
C LYS A 197 15.63 31.13 65.13
N VAL A 198 15.51 30.16 64.22
CA VAL A 198 16.65 29.35 63.75
C VAL A 198 17.56 30.18 62.86
N ALA A 199 17.00 30.99 61.95
CA ALA A 199 17.77 31.87 61.09
C ALA A 199 18.57 32.92 61.87
N ASP A 200 18.05 33.43 62.98
CA ASP A 200 18.73 34.44 63.79
C ASP A 200 19.78 33.82 64.75
N ALA A 201 19.57 32.58 65.22
CA ALA A 201 20.59 31.82 65.94
C ALA A 201 21.81 31.48 65.06
N ILE A 202 21.58 31.09 63.81
CA ILE A 202 22.67 30.78 62.85
C ILE A 202 23.48 32.03 62.50
N LYS A 203 22.84 33.20 62.35
CA LYS A 203 23.57 34.47 62.18
C LYS A 203 24.47 34.77 63.37
N LYS A 204 23.99 34.53 64.60
CA LYS A 204 24.77 34.74 65.82
C LYS A 204 26.01 33.84 65.86
N ALA A 205 25.86 32.55 65.52
CA ALA A 205 26.98 31.62 65.43
C ALA A 205 28.02 32.02 64.37
N ILE A 206 27.58 32.52 63.20
CA ILE A 206 28.50 33.03 62.16
C ILE A 206 29.24 34.30 62.62
N THR A 207 28.63 35.16 63.45
CA THR A 207 29.31 36.34 64.01
C THR A 207 30.25 36.04 65.19
N GLU A 208 30.12 34.88 65.83
CA GLU A 208 30.94 34.46 66.98
C GLU A 208 32.11 33.53 66.59
N ALA A 209 32.13 33.01 65.36
CA ALA A 209 33.19 32.15 64.82
C ALA A 209 34.53 32.90 64.70
N LYS A 210 35.62 32.25 65.12
CA LYS A 210 36.95 32.90 65.22
C LYS A 210 37.90 32.55 64.07
N SER A 211 37.54 31.60 63.21
CA SER A 211 38.33 31.23 62.03
C SER A 211 37.52 31.24 60.73
N LEU A 212 38.21 31.46 59.61
CA LEU A 212 37.60 31.47 58.28
C LEU A 212 37.06 30.07 57.88
N GLU A 213 37.68 29.00 58.40
CA GLU A 213 37.28 27.61 58.14
C GLU A 213 35.98 27.25 58.88
N GLU A 214 35.78 27.72 60.12
CA GLU A 214 34.50 27.57 60.81
C GLU A 214 33.36 28.27 60.06
N ILE A 215 33.59 29.49 59.56
CA ILE A 215 32.62 30.23 58.77
C ILE A 215 32.26 29.48 57.48
N ASN A 216 33.26 28.96 56.76
CA ASN A 216 33.04 28.17 55.55
C ASN A 216 32.27 26.86 55.85
N LYS A 217 32.59 26.18 56.95
CA LYS A 217 31.90 24.95 57.39
C LYS A 217 30.44 25.21 57.79
N LEU A 218 30.18 26.28 58.54
CA LEU A 218 28.81 26.70 58.93
C LEU A 218 27.97 27.12 57.71
N THR A 219 28.56 27.82 56.74
CA THR A 219 27.84 28.19 55.50
C THR A 219 27.56 27.00 54.59
N ALA A 220 28.45 26.01 54.51
CA ALA A 220 28.22 24.78 53.75
C ALA A 220 27.07 23.95 54.33
N MET A 221 27.01 23.78 55.66
CA MET A 221 25.89 23.11 56.34
C MET A 221 24.55 23.83 56.09
N LEU A 222 24.57 25.17 56.06
CA LEU A 222 23.40 26.00 55.77
C LEU A 222 22.89 25.82 54.32
N GLN A 223 23.80 25.63 53.35
CA GLN A 223 23.45 25.34 51.95
C GLN A 223 22.97 23.89 51.75
N ALA A 224 23.52 22.92 52.49
CA ALA A 224 23.11 21.52 52.43
C ALA A 224 21.72 21.25 53.02
N GLY A 225 21.26 22.11 53.94
CA GLY A 225 19.94 21.99 54.56
C GLY A 225 19.84 20.89 55.62
N GLU A 226 20.97 20.42 56.14
CA GLU A 226 21.04 19.41 57.18
C GLU A 226 20.72 20.01 58.56
N ILE A 227 19.78 19.37 59.26
CA ILE A 227 19.45 19.71 60.64
C ILE A 227 20.39 18.91 61.54
N LEU A 228 21.15 19.61 62.39
CA LEU A 228 22.00 19.01 63.41
C LEU A 228 21.16 18.17 64.40
N ASN A 229 21.20 16.85 64.23
CA ASN A 229 21.11 15.92 65.35
C ASN A 229 22.54 15.52 65.72
N GLN A 230 23.08 16.11 66.79
CA GLN A 230 24.28 15.59 67.42
C GLN A 230 23.95 14.25 68.08
N ASN A 231 24.80 13.23 67.86
CA ASN A 231 25.22 12.31 68.92
C ASN A 231 26.40 11.45 68.46
N ASN A 232 27.38 11.35 69.36
CA ASN A 232 28.47 10.37 69.46
C ASN A 232 29.60 10.37 68.41
N SER A 233 30.75 10.82 68.90
CA SER A 233 32.09 10.66 68.36
C SER A 233 32.79 9.40 68.91
N SER A 234 33.41 8.61 68.03
CA SER A 234 34.56 7.71 68.32
C SER A 234 35.08 7.19 66.97
N SER A 235 36.20 7.66 66.40
CA SER A 235 37.60 7.47 66.81
C SER A 235 38.16 6.06 66.53
N ILE A 236 39.28 6.02 65.77
CA ILE A 236 40.34 4.99 65.71
C ILE A 236 40.18 3.88 64.62
N ASP A 237 41.18 3.92 63.71
CA ASP A 237 41.89 2.90 62.93
C ASP A 237 41.17 1.73 62.23
N GLN A 238 41.38 1.60 60.91
CA GLN A 238 42.28 0.59 60.29
C GLN A 238 42.27 0.70 58.74
N GLU A 239 43.39 0.36 58.11
CA GLU A 239 43.54 0.30 56.64
C GLU A 239 42.88 -0.98 56.08
N GLU A 240 42.25 -0.91 54.90
CA GLU A 240 42.37 -1.96 53.86
C GLU A 240 41.68 -1.58 52.52
N HIS A 241 42.41 -1.82 51.42
CA HIS A 241 41.97 -1.90 50.01
C HIS A 241 40.82 -1.00 49.51
N THR A 242 41.15 0.21 49.05
CA THR A 242 40.30 0.92 48.08
C THR A 242 40.38 0.24 46.71
N ALA A 243 39.26 -0.34 46.25
CA ALA A 243 39.15 -0.88 44.90
C ALA A 243 39.20 0.26 43.86
N VAL A 244 40.39 0.53 43.31
CA VAL A 244 40.60 1.56 42.29
C VAL A 244 39.95 1.13 40.98
N VAL A 245 38.73 1.59 40.74
CA VAL A 245 38.04 1.39 39.46
C VAL A 245 38.73 2.22 38.38
N HIS A 246 39.48 1.57 37.49
CA HIS A 246 40.02 2.23 36.31
C HIS A 246 38.88 2.70 35.38
N ILE A 247 38.57 3.99 35.48
CA ILE A 247 37.44 4.63 34.77
C ILE A 247 37.61 4.48 33.25
N ALA A 248 38.84 4.52 32.74
CA ALA A 248 39.14 4.33 31.32
C ALA A 248 38.72 2.93 30.83
N ASP A 249 39.06 1.88 31.58
CA ASP A 249 38.76 0.49 31.20
C ASP A 249 37.27 0.17 31.35
N LEU A 250 36.63 0.67 32.42
CA LEU A 250 35.17 0.58 32.59
C LEU A 250 34.43 1.31 31.47
N ALA A 251 34.92 2.50 31.07
CA ALA A 251 34.35 3.27 29.97
C ALA A 251 34.58 2.59 28.61
N HIS A 252 35.73 1.95 28.38
CA HIS A 252 36.00 1.18 27.16
C HIS A 252 35.11 -0.07 27.07
N ALA A 253 35.04 -0.85 28.16
CA ALA A 253 34.20 -2.05 28.24
C ALA A 253 32.71 -1.72 28.00
N ARG A 254 32.23 -0.57 28.50
CA ARG A 254 30.84 -0.12 28.31
C ARG A 254 30.65 0.86 27.14
N ALA A 255 31.67 1.16 26.33
CA ALA A 255 31.56 2.10 25.23
C ALA A 255 30.51 1.65 24.20
N GLN A 256 30.46 0.34 23.90
CA GLN A 256 29.46 -0.23 22.99
C GLN A 256 28.05 -0.23 23.58
N GLU A 257 27.90 -0.46 24.89
CA GLU A 257 26.62 -0.37 25.60
C GLU A 257 26.10 1.07 25.59
N LEU A 258 26.96 2.03 25.95
CA LEU A 258 26.63 3.46 25.95
C LEU A 258 26.36 3.97 24.54
N HIS A 259 27.11 3.53 23.53
CA HIS A 259 26.84 3.88 22.13
C HIS A 259 25.50 3.30 21.65
N SER A 260 25.19 2.04 21.99
CA SER A 260 23.91 1.41 21.65
C SER A 260 22.74 2.08 22.37
N LEU A 261 22.93 2.45 23.64
CA LEU A 261 21.96 3.19 24.44
C LEU A 261 21.73 4.60 23.88
N LEU A 262 22.79 5.33 23.54
CA LEU A 262 22.70 6.66 22.91
C LEU A 262 22.15 6.59 21.48
N TYR A 263 22.39 5.52 20.74
CA TYR A 263 21.80 5.31 19.42
C TYR A 263 20.28 5.08 19.52
N GLU A 264 19.83 4.23 20.44
CA GLU A 264 18.40 3.97 20.70
C GLU A 264 17.69 5.17 21.36
N LEU A 265 18.35 5.87 22.28
CA LEU A 265 17.83 7.07 22.94
C LEU A 265 17.84 8.28 22.00
N GLY A 266 18.90 8.51 21.22
CA GLY A 266 18.99 9.58 20.21
C GLY A 266 17.92 9.42 19.13
N HIS A 267 17.68 8.17 18.69
CA HIS A 267 16.53 7.81 17.86
C HIS A 267 15.16 8.13 18.49
N ARG A 268 15.07 8.45 19.78
CA ARG A 268 13.85 8.85 20.50
C ARG A 268 13.84 10.33 20.94
N GLN A 269 14.96 10.89 21.40
CA GLN A 269 15.07 12.18 22.10
C GLN A 269 15.38 13.39 21.21
N GLU A 270 16.20 13.26 20.15
CA GLU A 270 16.69 14.40 19.34
C GLU A 270 15.61 15.20 18.57
N LYS A 271 14.34 14.84 18.71
CA LYS A 271 13.24 15.56 18.09
C LYS A 271 12.17 15.74 19.15
N HIS A 272 11.68 16.96 19.33
CA HIS A 272 10.43 17.26 20.04
C HIS A 272 9.24 16.63 19.27
N ARG A 273 9.12 15.29 19.35
CA ARG A 273 8.16 14.51 18.60
C ARG A 273 6.79 14.69 19.20
N THR A 274 6.00 15.55 18.59
CA THR A 274 4.54 15.57 18.78
C THR A 274 3.98 14.13 18.78
N ALA A 275 2.89 13.88 19.51
CA ALA A 275 2.27 12.55 19.61
C ALA A 275 1.98 11.88 18.23
N LEU A 276 1.80 12.70 17.18
CA LEU A 276 1.67 12.28 15.78
C LEU A 276 2.94 11.69 15.17
N GLN A 277 4.12 12.18 15.56
CA GLN A 277 5.42 11.76 15.04
C GLN A 277 5.94 10.50 15.73
N ILE A 278 5.59 10.27 16.99
CA ILE A 278 5.89 9.02 17.73
C ILE A 278 5.28 7.79 17.02
N LEU A 279 4.07 7.94 16.46
CA LEU A 279 3.41 6.86 15.73
C LEU A 279 4.18 6.44 14.46
N PRO A 280 4.27 5.12 14.16
CA PRO A 280 4.80 4.62 12.88
C PRO A 280 4.04 5.21 11.67
N ARG A 281 4.74 5.48 10.56
CA ARG A 281 4.19 6.19 9.38
C ARG A 281 2.85 5.63 8.89
N TYR A 282 2.64 4.30 8.93
CA TYR A 282 1.40 3.63 8.51
C TYR A 282 0.22 3.81 9.50
N MET A 283 0.50 4.05 10.79
CA MET A 283 -0.51 4.34 11.82
C MET A 283 -0.93 5.82 11.85
N ARG A 284 -0.05 6.74 11.41
CA ARG A 284 -0.34 8.19 11.42
C ARG A 284 -1.65 8.52 10.70
N ARG A 285 -2.41 9.47 11.26
CA ARG A 285 -3.66 9.98 10.66
C ARG A 285 -3.63 11.50 10.66
N ARG A 286 -3.73 12.13 9.48
CA ARG A 286 -3.79 13.60 9.37
C ARG A 286 -4.91 14.21 10.24
N ALA A 287 -6.01 13.48 10.40
CA ALA A 287 -7.16 13.89 11.22
C ALA A 287 -6.91 13.95 12.74
N ALA A 288 -5.78 13.42 13.25
CA ALA A 288 -5.47 13.49 14.67
C ALA A 288 -5.03 14.90 15.13
N SER A 289 -4.67 15.81 14.23
CA SER A 289 -4.37 17.22 14.60
C SER A 289 -5.58 18.02 15.07
N TYR A 290 -6.80 17.64 14.65
CA TYR A 290 -8.05 18.32 15.04
C TYR A 290 -9.06 17.40 15.74
N ASN A 291 -8.75 16.10 15.87
CA ASN A 291 -9.56 15.13 16.59
C ASN A 291 -8.67 14.13 17.32
N ILE A 292 -8.35 14.46 18.57
CA ILE A 292 -7.48 13.68 19.47
C ILE A 292 -7.94 12.22 19.66
N LYS A 293 -9.24 11.91 19.47
CA LYS A 293 -9.78 10.54 19.52
C LYS A 293 -9.23 9.64 18.38
N ARG A 294 -8.54 10.21 17.38
CA ARG A 294 -7.80 9.49 16.34
C ARG A 294 -6.40 9.02 16.77
N LEU A 295 -5.90 9.42 17.95
CA LEU A 295 -4.71 8.86 18.58
C LEU A 295 -5.07 7.70 19.53
N PRO A 296 -4.15 6.73 19.76
CA PRO A 296 -4.28 5.73 20.83
C PRO A 296 -4.45 6.40 22.20
N ARG A 297 -5.19 5.77 23.12
CA ARG A 297 -5.53 6.37 24.44
C ARG A 297 -4.27 6.87 25.18
N SER A 298 -3.20 6.08 25.23
CA SER A 298 -1.92 6.42 25.88
C SER A 298 -1.21 7.65 25.31
N LEU A 299 -1.44 8.01 24.04
CA LEU A 299 -0.82 9.17 23.39
C LEU A 299 -1.72 10.41 23.35
N ARG A 300 -2.92 10.36 23.96
CA ARG A 300 -3.82 11.53 24.04
C ARG A 300 -3.35 12.57 25.05
N PRO A 301 -2.88 12.23 26.27
CA PRO A 301 -2.38 13.24 27.20
C PRO A 301 -1.21 14.06 26.62
N LEU A 302 -0.33 13.42 25.84
CA LEU A 302 0.78 14.07 25.15
C LEU A 302 0.34 14.95 23.95
N ALA A 303 -0.93 14.92 23.57
CA ALA A 303 -1.51 15.67 22.46
C ALA A 303 -2.53 16.71 22.92
N ASP A 304 -2.63 16.97 24.22
CA ASP A 304 -3.75 17.71 24.80
C ASP A 304 -3.72 19.20 24.36
N PRO A 305 -4.83 19.73 23.82
CA PRO A 305 -4.79 20.96 23.05
C PRO A 305 -4.91 22.20 23.94
N LYS A 306 -3.76 22.69 24.43
CA LYS A 306 -3.62 24.10 24.85
C LYS A 306 -3.75 25.08 23.66
N THR A 307 -3.88 24.58 22.43
CA THR A 307 -4.08 25.38 21.21
C THR A 307 -5.56 25.52 20.88
N GLY A 308 -6.05 26.77 20.82
CA GLY A 308 -7.46 27.11 20.77
C GLY A 308 -8.29 26.39 19.69
N THR A 309 -9.45 25.88 20.08
CA THR A 309 -10.36 25.18 19.17
C THR A 309 -10.95 26.13 18.13
N ALA A 310 -10.50 26.02 16.88
CA ALA A 310 -11.12 26.72 15.75
C ALA A 310 -12.63 26.43 15.68
N LYS A 311 -13.45 27.48 15.57
CA LYS A 311 -14.93 27.37 15.55
C LYS A 311 -15.37 26.40 14.45
N LYS A 312 -16.04 25.30 14.83
CA LYS A 312 -16.54 24.28 13.89
C LYS A 312 -17.66 24.86 13.01
N LYS A 313 -17.39 25.09 11.72
CA LYS A 313 -18.43 25.48 10.74
C LYS A 313 -19.53 24.41 10.69
N ARG A 314 -20.80 24.84 10.61
CA ARG A 314 -21.96 23.95 10.50
C ARG A 314 -21.85 23.06 9.23
N PRO A 315 -21.98 21.73 9.33
CA PRO A 315 -21.93 20.87 8.15
C PRO A 315 -23.05 21.17 7.15
N SER A 316 -22.75 21.00 5.85
CA SER A 316 -23.69 21.27 4.77
C SER A 316 -24.99 20.46 4.89
N ARG A 317 -26.10 20.97 4.33
CA ARG A 317 -27.42 20.28 4.32
C ARG A 317 -27.30 18.83 3.80
N ARG A 318 -26.49 18.62 2.76
CA ARG A 318 -26.18 17.30 2.18
C ARG A 318 -25.46 16.37 3.17
N TYR A 319 -24.51 16.88 3.96
CA TYR A 319 -23.84 16.08 4.99
C TYR A 319 -24.81 15.68 6.11
N ARG A 320 -25.70 16.59 6.52
CA ARG A 320 -26.70 16.33 7.58
C ARG A 320 -27.77 15.31 7.18
N ARG A 321 -28.23 15.31 5.92
CA ARG A 321 -29.21 14.33 5.41
C ARG A 321 -28.63 12.95 5.09
N ARG A 322 -27.32 12.90 4.82
CA ARG A 322 -26.59 11.69 4.38
C ARG A 322 -26.94 10.39 5.12
N PRO A 323 -27.15 10.33 6.46
CA PRO A 323 -27.44 9.07 7.14
C PRO A 323 -28.76 8.41 6.71
N ARG A 324 -29.81 9.22 6.39
CA ARG A 324 -31.12 8.70 5.98
C ARG A 324 -31.07 8.16 4.54
N ASP A 325 -30.51 8.95 3.63
CA ASP A 325 -30.52 8.63 2.19
C ASP A 325 -29.38 7.69 1.75
N LEU A 326 -28.58 7.14 2.69
CA LEU A 326 -27.32 6.49 2.36
C LEU A 326 -27.49 5.21 1.56
N LEU A 327 -28.44 4.36 1.98
CA LEU A 327 -28.68 3.05 1.38
C LEU A 327 -29.25 3.21 -0.03
N ALA A 328 -30.34 3.98 -0.19
CA ALA A 328 -30.91 4.33 -1.49
C ALA A 328 -29.87 4.99 -2.43
N SER A 329 -28.98 5.84 -1.91
CA SER A 329 -27.89 6.43 -2.70
C SER A 329 -26.81 5.42 -3.12
N TYR A 330 -26.67 4.27 -2.45
CA TYR A 330 -25.82 3.18 -2.89
C TYR A 330 -26.53 2.29 -3.93
N THR A 331 -27.77 1.87 -3.67
CA THR A 331 -28.60 1.08 -4.62
C THR A 331 -28.67 1.78 -5.98
N ASN A 332 -28.97 3.08 -6.01
CA ASN A 332 -29.03 3.87 -7.24
C ASN A 332 -27.70 3.98 -8.00
N ARG A 333 -26.55 3.79 -7.34
CA ARG A 333 -25.23 3.74 -8.00
C ARG A 333 -24.88 2.35 -8.51
N GLN A 334 -25.33 1.32 -7.80
CA GLN A 334 -25.10 -0.08 -8.16
C GLN A 334 -25.86 -0.48 -9.44
N ARG A 335 -27.00 0.19 -9.75
CA ARG A 335 -27.75 0.00 -11.00
C ARG A 335 -26.92 0.07 -12.29
N LYS A 336 -25.80 0.82 -12.31
CA LYS A 336 -24.93 0.95 -13.50
C LYS A 336 -23.67 0.07 -13.48
N ILE A 337 -23.17 -0.29 -12.30
CA ILE A 337 -21.87 -0.97 -12.13
C ILE A 337 -21.97 -1.85 -10.88
N LYS A 338 -21.70 -3.16 -11.01
CA LYS A 338 -21.75 -4.12 -9.90
C LYS A 338 -20.70 -3.78 -8.83
N TRP A 339 -21.09 -3.82 -7.55
CA TRP A 339 -20.21 -3.57 -6.40
C TRP A 339 -20.12 -4.84 -5.55
N LEU A 340 -18.90 -5.30 -5.26
CA LEU A 340 -18.68 -6.40 -4.30
C LEU A 340 -19.11 -5.98 -2.88
N LYS A 341 -19.45 -6.93 -2.01
CA LYS A 341 -19.85 -6.60 -0.61
C LYS A 341 -18.74 -5.88 0.17
N THR A 342 -17.47 -6.12 -0.15
CA THR A 342 -16.33 -5.39 0.43
C THR A 342 -16.11 -3.98 -0.16
N HIS A 343 -16.86 -3.57 -1.19
CA HIS A 343 -16.59 -2.36 -2.00
C HIS A 343 -16.43 -1.10 -1.14
N ILE A 344 -17.29 -0.89 -0.14
CA ILE A 344 -17.24 0.28 0.75
C ILE A 344 -15.96 0.30 1.60
N TRP A 345 -15.42 -0.88 1.94
CA TRP A 345 -14.16 -1.00 2.67
C TRP A 345 -12.97 -0.66 1.74
N HIS A 346 -13.00 -1.15 0.50
CA HIS A 346 -11.99 -0.91 -0.53
C HIS A 346 -11.95 0.55 -0.99
N ALA A 347 -13.10 1.14 -1.34
CA ALA A 347 -13.22 2.53 -1.81
C ALA A 347 -12.75 3.59 -0.80
N LYS A 348 -12.58 3.23 0.49
CA LYS A 348 -11.99 4.10 1.54
C LYS A 348 -10.47 4.03 1.60
N ARG A 349 -9.81 3.09 0.91
CA ARG A 349 -8.39 2.71 1.11
C ARG A 349 -7.61 2.46 -0.18
N PHE A 350 -8.30 2.20 -1.28
CA PHE A 350 -7.76 1.89 -2.60
C PHE A 350 -8.29 2.88 -3.63
N HIS A 351 -7.53 3.06 -4.70
CA HIS A 351 -8.04 3.62 -5.95
C HIS A 351 -8.96 2.57 -6.58
N MET A 352 -10.19 2.97 -6.91
CA MET A 352 -11.18 2.07 -7.51
C MET A 352 -11.29 2.36 -9.00
N ASN A 353 -11.22 1.32 -9.84
CA ASN A 353 -11.40 1.41 -11.29
C ASN A 353 -12.63 0.58 -11.74
N THR A 354 -13.18 0.88 -12.92
CA THR A 354 -14.25 0.07 -13.53
C THR A 354 -13.63 -0.95 -14.48
N LEU A 355 -13.75 -2.24 -14.14
CA LEU A 355 -13.23 -3.37 -14.90
C LEU A 355 -14.34 -4.42 -15.01
N TRP A 356 -14.59 -4.93 -16.23
CA TRP A 356 -15.54 -6.03 -16.50
C TRP A 356 -16.94 -5.82 -15.87
N ASN A 357 -17.48 -4.60 -15.95
CA ASN A 357 -18.75 -4.16 -15.34
C ASN A 357 -18.81 -4.16 -13.79
N TYR A 358 -17.67 -4.37 -13.11
CA TYR A 358 -17.50 -4.21 -11.66
C TYR A 358 -16.69 -2.95 -11.30
N ARG A 359 -16.91 -2.42 -10.08
CA ARG A 359 -16.07 -1.35 -9.49
C ARG A 359 -15.06 -1.95 -8.50
N LEU A 360 -13.91 -2.36 -9.01
CA LEU A 360 -12.87 -3.10 -8.30
C LEU A 360 -11.74 -2.21 -7.75
N ALA A 361 -10.96 -2.75 -6.81
CA ALA A 361 -9.78 -2.10 -6.25
C ALA A 361 -8.57 -2.28 -7.18
N GLU A 362 -8.07 -1.18 -7.74
CA GLU A 362 -6.93 -1.18 -8.66
C GLU A 362 -5.60 -1.27 -7.91
N LYS A 363 -5.35 -0.33 -6.99
CA LYS A 363 -4.10 -0.20 -6.22
C LYS A 363 -4.33 0.49 -4.89
N SER A 364 -3.47 0.25 -3.91
CA SER A 364 -3.57 0.92 -2.60
C SER A 364 -3.37 2.44 -2.70
N ASN A 365 -4.06 3.22 -1.85
CA ASN A 365 -3.76 4.65 -1.67
C ASN A 365 -2.39 4.89 -1.00
N THR A 366 -1.74 3.84 -0.49
CA THR A 366 -0.39 3.87 0.10
C THR A 366 0.60 3.16 -0.80
N LYS A 367 1.83 3.68 -0.94
CA LYS A 367 2.90 3.00 -1.70
C LYS A 367 3.22 1.65 -1.07
N CYS A 368 2.85 0.55 -1.73
CA CYS A 368 2.88 -0.80 -1.17
C CYS A 368 3.78 -1.81 -1.89
N VAL A 369 4.35 -1.52 -3.08
CA VAL A 369 5.15 -2.48 -3.89
C VAL A 369 6.14 -3.31 -3.06
N ARG A 370 7.15 -2.69 -2.43
CA ARG A 370 8.12 -3.40 -1.56
C ARG A 370 7.45 -4.05 -0.34
N PRO A 371 6.53 -3.39 0.40
CA PRO A 371 5.73 -4.05 1.44
C PRO A 371 4.91 -5.27 1.00
N THR A 372 4.42 -5.32 -0.25
CA THR A 372 3.69 -6.45 -0.81
C THR A 372 4.64 -7.62 -1.02
N TYR A 373 5.77 -7.40 -1.71
CA TYR A 373 6.83 -8.40 -1.87
C TYR A 373 7.34 -8.95 -0.52
N LYS A 374 7.67 -8.08 0.45
CA LYS A 374 8.06 -8.51 1.80
C LYS A 374 6.95 -9.31 2.51
N SER A 375 5.68 -9.00 2.26
CA SER A 375 4.56 -9.73 2.85
C SER A 375 4.25 -11.05 2.14
N LEU A 376 4.65 -11.22 0.88
CA LEU A 376 4.58 -12.48 0.13
C LEU A 376 5.56 -13.51 0.72
N HIS A 377 6.76 -13.07 1.14
CA HIS A 377 7.78 -13.92 1.76
C HIS A 377 7.62 -14.12 3.28
N GLU A 378 7.26 -13.09 4.04
CA GLU A 378 7.31 -13.14 5.52
C GLU A 378 5.92 -13.15 6.19
N ARG A 379 4.85 -12.93 5.44
CA ARG A 379 3.52 -12.62 6.01
C ARG A 379 2.41 -13.27 5.19
N CYS A 380 1.28 -12.58 5.08
CA CYS A 380 0.14 -12.95 4.27
C CYS A 380 -0.44 -11.70 3.60
N LEU A 381 -0.79 -11.86 2.33
CA LEU A 381 -1.58 -10.95 1.51
C LEU A 381 -3.02 -11.48 1.41
N ILE A 382 -4.00 -10.62 1.22
CA ILE A 382 -5.39 -11.02 0.95
C ILE A 382 -6.00 -10.24 -0.21
N HIS A 383 -6.59 -10.95 -1.16
CA HIS A 383 -7.29 -10.40 -2.33
C HIS A 383 -8.77 -10.78 -2.33
N ASP A 384 -9.61 -9.89 -2.84
CA ASP A 384 -11.05 -10.15 -3.03
C ASP A 384 -11.30 -10.61 -4.47
N MET A 385 -11.46 -11.92 -4.65
CA MET A 385 -11.72 -12.57 -5.95
C MET A 385 -13.22 -12.76 -6.24
N SER A 386 -14.11 -12.19 -5.44
CA SER A 386 -15.57 -12.38 -5.55
C SER A 386 -16.21 -11.76 -6.81
N TYR A 387 -15.40 -11.27 -7.74
CA TYR A 387 -15.80 -10.86 -9.09
C TYR A 387 -15.75 -12.01 -10.10
N TYR A 388 -15.08 -13.13 -9.78
CA TYR A 388 -15.22 -14.38 -10.52
C TYR A 388 -16.65 -14.91 -10.33
N GLY A 389 -17.29 -15.30 -11.43
CA GLY A 389 -18.62 -15.90 -11.39
C GLY A 389 -18.53 -17.41 -11.30
N CYS A 390 -19.38 -18.01 -10.48
CA CYS A 390 -19.57 -19.45 -10.40
C CYS A 390 -20.81 -19.86 -11.21
N ILE A 391 -20.66 -20.88 -12.06
CA ILE A 391 -21.76 -21.59 -12.73
C ILE A 391 -21.87 -22.96 -12.04
N GLU A 392 -23.06 -23.33 -11.60
CA GLU A 392 -23.36 -24.64 -11.02
C GLU A 392 -24.10 -25.48 -12.07
N LEU A 393 -23.60 -26.70 -12.32
CA LEU A 393 -24.26 -27.72 -13.12
C LEU A 393 -24.70 -28.85 -12.18
N GLU A 394 -25.93 -29.33 -12.31
CA GLU A 394 -26.49 -30.42 -11.48
C GLU A 394 -27.25 -31.42 -12.34
N GLY A 395 -26.85 -32.69 -12.29
CA GLY A 395 -27.41 -33.80 -13.08
C GLY A 395 -26.52 -35.04 -13.00
N ASP A 396 -26.67 -35.97 -13.95
CA ASP A 396 -25.85 -37.19 -13.99
C ASP A 396 -24.39 -36.90 -14.39
N GLU A 397 -23.44 -37.55 -13.70
CA GLU A 397 -22.00 -37.36 -13.89
C GLU A 397 -21.55 -37.68 -15.32
N GLU A 398 -22.01 -38.80 -15.88
CA GLU A 398 -21.57 -39.25 -17.21
C GLU A 398 -22.09 -38.30 -18.31
N GLU A 399 -23.32 -37.81 -18.16
CA GLU A 399 -23.89 -36.86 -19.11
C GLU A 399 -23.22 -35.47 -19.02
N ILE A 400 -22.97 -34.96 -17.82
CA ILE A 400 -22.21 -33.71 -17.63
C ILE A 400 -20.84 -33.83 -18.31
N ILE A 401 -20.13 -34.94 -18.11
CA ILE A 401 -18.83 -35.19 -18.76
C ILE A 401 -18.97 -35.29 -20.29
N LYS A 402 -19.98 -35.99 -20.80
CA LYS A 402 -20.25 -36.15 -22.24
C LYS A 402 -20.52 -34.80 -22.91
N LYS A 403 -21.42 -33.98 -22.36
CA LYS A 403 -21.78 -32.66 -22.88
C LYS A 403 -20.67 -31.61 -22.72
N LEU A 404 -19.81 -31.73 -21.70
CA LEU A 404 -18.64 -30.84 -21.52
C LEU A 404 -17.42 -31.23 -22.37
N THR A 405 -17.31 -32.48 -22.84
CA THR A 405 -16.13 -32.96 -23.59
C THR A 405 -15.75 -32.08 -24.80
N PRO A 406 -16.68 -31.53 -25.62
CA PRO A 406 -16.35 -30.62 -26.73
C PRO A 406 -15.62 -29.32 -26.32
N LEU A 407 -15.72 -28.89 -25.07
CA LEU A 407 -15.01 -27.71 -24.54
C LEU A 407 -13.52 -27.98 -24.25
N PHE A 408 -13.11 -29.24 -24.25
CA PHE A 408 -11.78 -29.69 -23.88
C PHE A 408 -11.16 -30.55 -24.99
N PRO A 409 -10.49 -29.94 -25.99
CA PRO A 409 -9.76 -30.66 -27.03
C PRO A 409 -8.72 -31.62 -26.44
N SER A 410 -8.38 -32.68 -27.18
CA SER A 410 -7.29 -33.62 -26.84
C SER A 410 -5.88 -33.00 -26.88
N SER A 411 -5.77 -31.73 -27.28
CA SER A 411 -4.57 -30.88 -27.17
C SER A 411 -4.52 -30.07 -25.86
N ASN A 412 -5.51 -30.17 -24.98
CA ASN A 412 -5.49 -29.51 -23.67
C ASN A 412 -4.45 -30.18 -22.76
N THR A 413 -3.52 -29.38 -22.24
CA THR A 413 -2.43 -29.84 -21.36
C THR A 413 -2.89 -30.22 -19.97
N ASN A 414 -3.96 -29.58 -19.52
CA ASN A 414 -4.41 -29.66 -18.14
C ASN A 414 -5.45 -30.76 -18.00
N LEU A 415 -5.37 -31.49 -16.88
CA LEU A 415 -6.37 -32.50 -16.51
C LEU A 415 -7.77 -31.86 -16.49
N THR A 416 -8.68 -32.44 -17.26
CA THR A 416 -10.05 -31.97 -17.46
C THR A 416 -10.99 -32.46 -16.34
N PRO A 417 -12.24 -31.97 -16.25
CA PRO A 417 -13.21 -32.48 -15.26
C PRO A 417 -13.46 -34.00 -15.31
N LYS A 418 -13.13 -34.67 -16.42
CA LYS A 418 -13.20 -36.13 -16.60
C LYS A 418 -12.09 -36.90 -15.87
N ALA A 419 -11.01 -36.25 -15.44
CA ALA A 419 -9.85 -36.94 -14.87
C ALA A 419 -10.18 -37.56 -13.50
N LYS A 420 -9.86 -38.85 -13.32
CA LYS A 420 -10.16 -39.65 -12.11
C LYS A 420 -9.79 -38.96 -10.80
N MET A 421 -8.69 -38.19 -10.78
CA MET A 421 -8.24 -37.42 -9.61
C MET A 421 -9.26 -36.40 -9.09
N TYR A 422 -10.09 -35.81 -9.96
CA TYR A 422 -11.09 -34.82 -9.57
C TYR A 422 -12.47 -35.44 -9.30
N LEU A 423 -12.75 -36.63 -9.83
CA LEU A 423 -14.04 -37.32 -9.64
C LEU A 423 -14.32 -37.71 -8.18
N ASN A 424 -13.35 -37.60 -7.27
CA ASN A 424 -13.60 -37.79 -5.83
C ASN A 424 -14.00 -36.49 -5.09
N GLY A 425 -14.00 -35.33 -5.76
CA GLY A 425 -14.33 -34.03 -5.15
C GLY A 425 -13.30 -33.50 -4.14
N GLN A 426 -12.14 -34.13 -4.02
CA GLN A 426 -11.09 -33.78 -3.03
C GLN A 426 -10.18 -32.62 -3.46
N PHE A 427 -10.16 -32.29 -4.75
CA PHE A 427 -9.22 -31.32 -5.34
C PHE A 427 -9.93 -30.37 -6.32
N GLU A 428 -9.50 -29.11 -6.33
CA GLU A 428 -9.86 -28.15 -7.38
C GLU A 428 -8.97 -28.37 -8.62
N GLY A 429 -9.60 -28.55 -9.78
CA GLY A 429 -8.92 -28.56 -11.06
C GLY A 429 -8.83 -27.18 -11.68
N GLN A 430 -7.80 -26.95 -12.51
CA GLN A 430 -7.70 -25.76 -13.35
C GLN A 430 -7.40 -26.19 -14.79
N CYS A 431 -8.21 -25.75 -15.74
CA CYS A 431 -8.03 -26.07 -17.15
C CYS A 431 -8.41 -24.89 -18.06
N LEU A 432 -7.99 -24.96 -19.31
CA LEU A 432 -8.41 -24.01 -20.35
C LEU A 432 -9.69 -24.54 -21.02
N VAL A 433 -10.67 -23.66 -21.20
CA VAL A 433 -11.88 -23.91 -21.99
C VAL A 433 -11.66 -23.39 -23.41
N TYR A 434 -12.12 -24.17 -24.38
CA TYR A 434 -12.10 -23.83 -25.79
C TYR A 434 -13.52 -23.78 -26.36
N LYS A 435 -13.73 -23.03 -27.44
CA LYS A 435 -15.01 -23.04 -28.16
C LYS A 435 -15.16 -24.37 -28.93
N PRO A 436 -16.32 -25.06 -28.88
CA PRO A 436 -16.46 -26.41 -29.44
C PRO A 436 -16.11 -26.55 -30.93
N HIS A 437 -16.51 -25.57 -31.75
CA HIS A 437 -16.38 -25.62 -33.20
C HIS A 437 -15.04 -25.07 -33.68
N THR A 438 -14.68 -23.86 -33.25
CA THR A 438 -13.46 -23.16 -33.70
C THR A 438 -12.18 -23.59 -32.97
N LYS A 439 -12.30 -24.34 -31.86
CA LYS A 439 -11.19 -24.77 -30.97
C LYS A 439 -10.33 -23.60 -30.48
N GLU A 440 -10.88 -22.40 -30.42
CA GLU A 440 -10.24 -21.19 -29.91
C GLU A 440 -10.22 -21.16 -28.39
N CYS A 441 -9.15 -20.66 -27.78
CA CYS A 441 -9.08 -20.49 -26.33
C CYS A 441 -10.07 -19.41 -25.87
N LEU A 442 -10.94 -19.74 -24.92
CA LEU A 442 -11.98 -18.83 -24.41
C LEU A 442 -11.56 -18.18 -23.07
N THR A 443 -11.15 -19.01 -22.12
CA THR A 443 -10.79 -18.60 -20.75
C THR A 443 -10.18 -19.78 -19.98
N PRO A 444 -9.26 -19.54 -19.03
CA PRO A 444 -9.04 -20.49 -17.94
C PRO A 444 -10.30 -20.56 -17.05
N ILE A 445 -10.56 -21.74 -16.51
CA ILE A 445 -11.53 -21.98 -15.44
C ILE A 445 -10.88 -22.70 -14.28
N SER A 446 -11.45 -22.53 -13.09
CA SER A 446 -11.21 -23.43 -11.95
C SER A 446 -12.49 -24.21 -11.68
N PHE A 447 -12.39 -25.52 -11.47
CA PHE A 447 -13.56 -26.39 -11.32
C PHE A 447 -13.41 -27.33 -10.13
N MET A 448 -14.52 -27.67 -9.49
CA MET A 448 -14.55 -28.65 -8.41
C MET A 448 -15.86 -29.44 -8.45
N TRP A 449 -15.77 -30.75 -8.27
CA TRP A 449 -16.91 -31.64 -8.13
C TRP A 449 -17.39 -31.68 -6.69
N MET A 450 -18.71 -31.81 -6.48
CA MET A 450 -19.26 -32.11 -5.17
C MET A 450 -18.79 -33.51 -4.72
N PRO A 451 -18.23 -33.65 -3.50
CA PRO A 451 -17.88 -34.95 -2.93
C PRO A 451 -19.16 -35.70 -2.55
N SER A 452 -19.53 -36.68 -3.36
CA SER A 452 -20.70 -37.55 -3.20
C SER A 452 -20.39 -38.93 -3.79
N ASN A 453 -20.98 -39.98 -3.21
CA ASN A 453 -20.98 -41.33 -3.79
C ASN A 453 -22.13 -41.53 -4.78
N ASP A 454 -23.19 -40.71 -4.69
CA ASP A 454 -24.26 -40.68 -5.68
C ASP A 454 -23.80 -39.93 -6.93
N LYS A 455 -23.93 -40.59 -8.08
CA LYS A 455 -23.57 -40.08 -9.41
C LYS A 455 -24.76 -39.47 -10.15
N GLN A 456 -26.00 -39.84 -9.81
CA GLN A 456 -27.20 -39.46 -10.56
C GLN A 456 -27.56 -37.98 -10.39
N LYS A 457 -27.28 -37.40 -9.22
CA LYS A 457 -27.53 -35.97 -8.92
C LYS A 457 -26.27 -35.30 -8.40
N ARG A 458 -25.28 -35.21 -9.28
CA ARG A 458 -23.97 -34.64 -8.96
C ARG A 458 -23.87 -33.17 -9.35
N LYS A 459 -23.32 -32.37 -8.44
CA LYS A 459 -23.02 -30.94 -8.67
C LYS A 459 -21.57 -30.71 -9.11
N LEU A 460 -21.38 -29.82 -10.08
CA LEU A 460 -20.09 -29.32 -10.56
C LEU A 460 -20.10 -27.79 -10.54
N TRP A 461 -19.11 -27.18 -9.87
CA TRP A 461 -18.90 -25.74 -9.89
C TRP A 461 -17.81 -25.35 -10.88
N LEU A 462 -18.11 -24.40 -11.77
CA LEU A 462 -17.19 -23.81 -12.73
C LEU A 462 -16.98 -22.32 -12.39
N TRP A 463 -15.79 -21.97 -11.91
CA TRP A 463 -15.38 -20.60 -11.64
C TRP A 463 -14.74 -19.98 -12.89
N CYS A 464 -15.36 -18.92 -13.40
CA CYS A 464 -14.94 -18.23 -14.61
C CYS A 464 -14.73 -16.72 -14.35
N HIS A 465 -13.73 -16.14 -15.02
CA HIS A 465 -13.44 -14.72 -14.95
C HIS A 465 -14.53 -13.89 -15.69
N PRO A 466 -15.01 -12.76 -15.15
CA PRO A 466 -16.20 -12.06 -15.66
C PRO A 466 -16.08 -11.56 -17.11
N ALA A 467 -14.87 -11.44 -17.65
CA ALA A 467 -14.65 -11.07 -19.06
C ALA A 467 -15.15 -12.13 -20.07
N SER A 468 -15.18 -13.41 -19.70
CA SER A 468 -15.65 -14.53 -20.54
C SER A 468 -16.80 -15.32 -19.90
N TYR A 469 -17.37 -14.82 -18.79
CA TYR A 469 -18.45 -15.53 -18.09
C TYR A 469 -19.72 -15.59 -18.92
N ASP A 470 -20.14 -14.47 -19.53
CA ASP A 470 -21.40 -14.40 -20.27
C ASP A 470 -21.32 -15.25 -21.56
N THR A 471 -20.18 -15.26 -22.24
CA THR A 471 -19.92 -16.11 -23.40
C THR A 471 -19.82 -17.59 -23.03
N LEU A 472 -19.18 -17.94 -21.91
CA LEU A 472 -19.15 -19.32 -21.42
C LEU A 472 -20.55 -19.81 -21.06
N ALA A 473 -21.35 -19.00 -20.37
CA ALA A 473 -22.72 -19.35 -20.02
C ALA A 473 -23.57 -19.61 -21.27
N GLN A 474 -23.49 -18.74 -22.29
CA GLN A 474 -24.18 -18.94 -23.59
C GLN A 474 -23.77 -20.24 -24.29
N ILE A 475 -22.47 -20.57 -24.30
CA ILE A 475 -21.98 -21.82 -24.88
C ILE A 475 -22.50 -23.04 -24.09
N LEU A 476 -22.56 -22.95 -22.75
CA LEU A 476 -23.12 -24.02 -21.92
C LEU A 476 -24.62 -24.21 -22.18
N PHE A 477 -25.43 -23.14 -22.20
CA PHE A 477 -26.85 -23.23 -22.58
C PHE A 477 -27.03 -23.91 -23.95
N SER A 478 -26.21 -23.54 -24.94
CA SER A 478 -26.22 -24.16 -26.27
C SER A 478 -25.77 -25.62 -26.30
N LEU A 479 -24.86 -26.06 -25.43
CA LEU A 479 -24.38 -27.47 -25.37
C LEU A 479 -25.32 -28.39 -24.59
N PHE A 480 -26.06 -27.84 -23.63
CA PHE A 480 -27.02 -28.56 -22.81
C PHE A 480 -28.45 -28.48 -23.35
N ASN A 481 -28.68 -27.78 -24.48
CA ASN A 481 -29.98 -27.49 -25.10
C ASN A 481 -30.97 -26.72 -24.19
N THR A 482 -30.46 -26.06 -23.15
CA THR A 482 -31.28 -25.35 -22.17
C THR A 482 -31.53 -23.90 -22.62
N SER A 483 -32.80 -23.47 -22.63
CA SER A 483 -33.16 -22.14 -23.14
C SER A 483 -32.89 -21.01 -22.12
N LEU A 484 -32.52 -19.82 -22.63
CA LEU A 484 -32.27 -18.63 -21.80
C LEU A 484 -33.52 -17.74 -21.71
N SER A 485 -34.36 -17.96 -20.69
CA SER A 485 -35.44 -17.01 -20.37
C SER A 485 -34.90 -15.70 -19.78
N THR A 486 -34.78 -14.67 -20.62
CA THR A 486 -34.59 -13.28 -20.17
C THR A 486 -35.94 -12.63 -19.86
N THR A 487 -36.39 -12.72 -18.61
CA THR A 487 -37.52 -11.91 -18.10
C THR A 487 -37.06 -10.48 -17.81
N THR A 488 -37.25 -9.59 -18.79
CA THR A 488 -37.09 -8.14 -18.60
C THR A 488 -38.37 -7.51 -18.02
N THR A 489 -38.52 -7.49 -16.69
CA THR A 489 -39.41 -6.51 -16.04
C THR A 489 -39.04 -6.21 -14.59
N THR A 490 -39.47 -5.03 -14.13
CA THR A 490 -39.13 -4.42 -12.84
C THR A 490 -40.05 -4.85 -11.69
N THR A 491 -39.56 -5.66 -10.75
CA THR A 491 -39.89 -5.62 -9.30
C THR A 491 -38.91 -6.48 -8.48
N GLU A 492 -38.96 -6.37 -7.15
CA GLU A 492 -37.89 -6.79 -6.21
C GLU A 492 -37.90 -8.28 -5.80
N GLU A 493 -37.94 -9.22 -6.76
CA GLU A 493 -37.76 -10.66 -6.47
C GLU A 493 -36.48 -11.24 -7.11
N PRO A 494 -35.78 -12.19 -6.44
CA PRO A 494 -34.61 -12.84 -7.00
C PRO A 494 -35.00 -13.83 -8.10
N PRO A 495 -34.25 -13.93 -9.21
CA PRO A 495 -34.58 -14.84 -10.29
C PRO A 495 -34.33 -16.30 -9.87
N VAL A 496 -35.40 -17.01 -9.54
CA VAL A 496 -35.48 -18.47 -9.65
C VAL A 496 -35.82 -18.80 -11.09
N LYS A 497 -34.89 -19.42 -11.81
CA LYS A 497 -35.15 -19.88 -13.18
C LYS A 497 -35.89 -21.21 -13.13
N LYS A 498 -37.17 -21.19 -13.50
CA LYS A 498 -37.92 -22.35 -13.99
C LYS A 498 -38.70 -21.88 -15.21
N GLN A 499 -38.67 -22.65 -16.28
CA GLN A 499 -39.59 -22.46 -17.41
C GLN A 499 -40.45 -23.72 -17.56
N ARG A 500 -41.60 -23.56 -18.21
CA ARG A 500 -42.64 -24.59 -18.31
C ARG A 500 -42.19 -25.72 -19.24
N ASN A 501 -42.56 -26.95 -18.89
CA ASN A 501 -42.75 -28.01 -19.85
C ASN A 501 -44.12 -27.75 -20.53
N ASP A 502 -44.12 -27.62 -21.85
CA ASP A 502 -45.13 -28.27 -22.66
C ASP A 502 -44.41 -29.51 -23.24
N ASP A 503 -45.00 -30.69 -23.01
CA ASP A 503 -44.60 -32.03 -23.46
C ASP A 503 -43.23 -32.65 -23.07
N GLY A 504 -43.34 -33.78 -22.35
CA GLY A 504 -42.54 -34.98 -22.66
C GLY A 504 -41.24 -35.18 -21.88
N ASP A 505 -40.21 -34.39 -22.16
CA ASP A 505 -38.83 -34.72 -21.78
C ASP A 505 -38.39 -34.04 -20.48
N GLN A 506 -37.99 -34.84 -19.49
CA GLN A 506 -37.30 -34.33 -18.30
C GLN A 506 -35.85 -33.96 -18.66
N GLU A 507 -35.54 -32.66 -18.67
CA GLU A 507 -34.16 -32.18 -18.79
C GLU A 507 -33.28 -32.79 -17.67
N SER A 508 -32.27 -33.54 -18.07
CA SER A 508 -31.43 -34.35 -17.20
C SER A 508 -30.30 -33.59 -16.48
N VAL A 509 -29.99 -32.37 -16.92
CA VAL A 509 -28.96 -31.51 -16.30
C VAL A 509 -29.42 -30.06 -16.24
N THR A 510 -29.41 -29.48 -15.04
CA THR A 510 -29.79 -28.09 -14.77
C THR A 510 -28.58 -27.17 -14.64
N ILE A 511 -28.74 -25.89 -15.04
CA ILE A 511 -27.66 -24.87 -15.04
C ILE A 511 -28.07 -23.64 -14.22
N THR A 512 -27.34 -23.39 -13.12
CA THR A 512 -27.60 -22.28 -12.19
C THR A 512 -26.48 -21.24 -12.19
N LEU A 513 -26.83 -19.98 -12.45
CA LEU A 513 -25.88 -18.85 -12.56
C LEU A 513 -25.72 -18.11 -11.21
N LEU A 514 -24.94 -18.69 -10.29
CA LEU A 514 -24.76 -18.17 -8.91
C LEU A 514 -24.18 -16.74 -8.85
N ARG A 515 -23.52 -16.27 -9.91
CA ARG A 515 -23.01 -14.89 -10.04
C ARG A 515 -24.12 -13.84 -9.90
N ASP A 516 -25.27 -14.07 -10.53
CA ASP A 516 -26.30 -13.04 -10.68
C ASP A 516 -27.26 -12.99 -9.49
N GLN A 517 -27.42 -14.12 -8.79
CA GLN A 517 -28.02 -14.20 -7.45
C GLN A 517 -27.06 -13.75 -6.32
N GLN A 518 -25.78 -13.52 -6.64
CA GLN A 518 -24.70 -13.16 -5.70
C GLN A 518 -24.64 -14.07 -4.44
N GLN A 519 -24.65 -15.40 -4.59
CA GLN A 519 -24.73 -16.29 -3.42
C GLN A 519 -23.37 -16.54 -2.73
N LEU A 520 -22.27 -16.54 -3.48
CA LEU A 520 -20.93 -16.90 -2.98
C LEU A 520 -19.92 -15.74 -3.07
N THR A 521 -18.89 -15.81 -2.24
CA THR A 521 -17.73 -14.92 -2.17
C THR A 521 -16.47 -15.77 -2.14
N ARG A 522 -15.40 -15.35 -2.82
CA ARG A 522 -14.09 -16.02 -2.83
C ARG A 522 -12.98 -15.04 -2.46
N PHE A 523 -12.25 -15.32 -1.39
CA PHE A 523 -11.07 -14.55 -0.97
C PHE A 523 -9.81 -15.38 -1.13
N ARG A 524 -8.74 -14.78 -1.66
CA ARG A 524 -7.43 -15.44 -1.82
C ARG A 524 -6.42 -14.91 -0.81
N LEU A 525 -5.85 -15.79 0.01
CA LEU A 525 -4.77 -15.47 0.95
C LEU A 525 -3.46 -16.04 0.42
N ILE A 526 -2.41 -15.22 0.31
CA ILE A 526 -1.13 -15.62 -0.29
C ILE A 526 0.01 -15.35 0.68
N GLY A 527 0.91 -16.32 0.89
CA GLY A 527 2.10 -16.24 1.74
C GLY A 527 2.04 -17.17 2.96
N PRO A 528 3.20 -17.47 3.59
CA PRO A 528 3.34 -18.56 4.56
C PRO A 528 2.57 -18.35 5.87
N LEU A 529 2.30 -17.11 6.28
CA LEU A 529 1.46 -16.85 7.47
C LEU A 529 -0.05 -16.95 7.20
N SER A 530 -0.47 -17.41 6.02
CA SER A 530 -1.89 -17.58 5.67
C SER A 530 -2.61 -18.54 6.63
N MET A 531 -2.09 -19.76 6.84
CA MET A 531 -2.66 -20.74 7.79
C MET A 531 -2.71 -20.19 9.22
N ALA A 532 -1.65 -19.54 9.70
CA ALA A 532 -1.61 -18.95 11.04
C ALA A 532 -2.67 -17.85 11.24
N ILE A 533 -2.95 -17.06 10.19
CA ILE A 533 -4.02 -16.04 10.19
C ILE A 533 -5.40 -16.69 10.11
N LEU A 534 -5.56 -17.78 9.36
CA LEU A 534 -6.81 -18.56 9.32
C LEU A 534 -7.13 -19.13 10.70
N LYS A 535 -6.19 -19.84 11.36
CA LYS A 535 -6.38 -20.39 12.71
C LYS A 535 -6.66 -19.32 13.77
N HIS A 536 -6.15 -18.09 13.60
CA HIS A 536 -6.44 -16.98 14.52
C HIS A 536 -7.80 -16.29 14.23
N ALA A 537 -8.25 -16.28 12.98
CA ALA A 537 -9.47 -15.58 12.57
C ALA A 537 -10.72 -16.47 12.59
N LEU A 538 -10.54 -17.78 12.40
CA LEU A 538 -11.60 -18.77 12.23
C LEU A 538 -11.57 -19.75 13.40
N HIS A 539 -12.70 -19.87 14.09
CA HIS A 539 -12.88 -20.81 15.17
C HIS A 539 -13.98 -21.79 14.72
N PRO A 540 -13.68 -23.09 14.57
CA PRO A 540 -14.69 -24.08 14.21
C PRO A 540 -15.84 -24.09 15.22
N SER A 541 -17.05 -24.37 14.74
CA SER A 541 -18.19 -24.67 15.59
C SER A 541 -18.03 -26.09 16.14
N MET A 542 -18.31 -26.29 17.43
CA MET A 542 -18.37 -27.63 18.03
C MET A 542 -19.81 -28.14 17.97
N LEU A 543 -19.99 -29.43 17.68
CA LEU A 543 -21.28 -30.10 17.86
C LEU A 543 -21.51 -30.44 19.34
N PRO A 544 -22.74 -30.30 19.88
CA PRO A 544 -23.08 -30.80 21.21
C PRO A 544 -22.80 -32.30 21.35
N ASN A 545 -22.45 -32.76 22.54
CA ASN A 545 -22.26 -34.19 22.79
C ASN A 545 -23.59 -34.95 22.69
N ASP A 546 -24.68 -34.35 23.16
CA ASP A 546 -25.98 -35.01 23.29
C ASP A 546 -26.73 -35.10 21.94
N PRO A 547 -27.15 -36.31 21.49
CA PRO A 547 -27.85 -36.48 20.22
C PRO A 547 -29.20 -35.77 20.11
N ILE A 548 -29.82 -35.43 21.24
CA ILE A 548 -31.10 -34.70 21.30
C ILE A 548 -30.87 -33.22 21.00
N GLU A 549 -29.87 -32.59 21.63
CA GLU A 549 -29.48 -31.19 21.36
C GLU A 549 -29.01 -31.00 19.90
N ARG A 550 -28.37 -32.00 19.30
CA ARG A 550 -28.04 -31.96 17.86
C ARG A 550 -29.25 -31.81 16.94
N LYS A 551 -30.45 -32.21 17.39
CA LYS A 551 -31.71 -32.10 16.63
C LYS A 551 -32.51 -30.85 16.96
N THR A 552 -32.09 -30.04 17.95
CA THR A 552 -32.73 -28.75 18.22
C THR A 552 -32.16 -27.64 17.31
N ALA A 553 -32.91 -26.54 17.17
CA ALA A 553 -32.33 -25.31 16.64
C ALA A 553 -31.32 -24.76 17.69
N PRO A 554 -30.12 -24.30 17.29
CA PRO A 554 -29.71 -23.93 15.93
C PRO A 554 -28.97 -25.01 15.12
N PHE A 555 -28.70 -26.20 15.66
CA PHE A 555 -27.82 -27.19 15.01
C PHE A 555 -28.49 -28.03 13.93
N ALA A 556 -29.81 -28.27 14.06
CA ALA A 556 -30.61 -29.16 13.22
C ALA A 556 -30.41 -29.02 11.70
N TRP A 557 -30.12 -27.81 11.19
CA TRP A 557 -30.01 -27.60 9.73
C TRP A 557 -28.77 -28.28 9.11
N TRP A 558 -27.68 -28.44 9.86
CA TRP A 558 -26.44 -29.07 9.35
C TRP A 558 -26.09 -30.40 10.01
N THR A 559 -26.73 -30.78 11.11
CA THR A 559 -26.61 -32.13 11.70
C THR A 559 -27.45 -33.19 10.99
N ASN A 560 -28.49 -32.77 10.25
CA ASN A 560 -29.31 -33.67 9.44
C ASN A 560 -28.58 -34.08 8.14
N GLU A 561 -28.46 -35.39 7.90
CA GLU A 561 -28.02 -36.14 6.69
C GLU A 561 -26.76 -35.69 5.91
N ALA A 562 -26.60 -34.41 5.59
CA ALA A 562 -25.51 -33.88 4.76
C ALA A 562 -24.13 -33.94 5.45
N HIS A 563 -24.06 -33.86 6.79
CA HIS A 563 -22.80 -33.74 7.52
C HIS A 563 -22.78 -34.63 8.78
N SER A 564 -22.47 -35.93 8.59
CA SER A 564 -22.30 -36.86 9.72
C SER A 564 -21.25 -36.36 10.72
N ASN A 565 -21.47 -36.67 12.00
CA ASN A 565 -20.57 -36.37 13.11
C ASN A 565 -19.12 -36.78 12.81
N ASP A 566 -18.91 -37.92 12.17
CA ASP A 566 -17.57 -38.45 11.86
C ASP A 566 -16.83 -37.56 10.85
N LYS A 567 -17.55 -37.00 9.86
CA LYS A 567 -16.99 -36.05 8.89
C LYS A 567 -16.52 -34.78 9.60
N HIS A 568 -17.36 -34.27 10.50
CA HIS A 568 -17.06 -33.08 11.29
C HIS A 568 -15.84 -33.30 12.20
N GLN A 569 -15.77 -34.46 12.88
CA GLN A 569 -14.63 -34.81 13.74
C GLN A 569 -13.32 -34.95 12.94
N GLN A 570 -13.34 -35.56 11.74
CA GLN A 570 -12.16 -35.61 10.87
C GLN A 570 -11.70 -34.21 10.42
N GLN A 571 -12.64 -33.32 10.08
CA GLN A 571 -12.34 -31.94 9.70
C GLN A 571 -11.73 -31.14 10.87
N LEU A 572 -12.28 -31.29 12.08
CA LEU A 572 -11.72 -30.71 13.31
C LEU A 572 -10.33 -31.25 13.63
N HIS A 573 -10.13 -32.57 13.51
CA HIS A 573 -8.82 -33.20 13.73
C HIS A 573 -7.77 -32.65 12.76
N PHE A 574 -8.08 -32.59 11.47
CA PHE A 574 -7.20 -31.97 10.47
C PHE A 574 -6.92 -30.49 10.76
N TRP A 575 -7.94 -29.70 11.14
CA TRP A 575 -7.75 -28.29 11.48
C TRP A 575 -6.87 -28.07 12.71
N ASN A 576 -7.01 -28.93 13.72
CA ASN A 576 -6.22 -28.86 14.95
C ASN A 576 -4.77 -29.35 14.73
N SER A 577 -4.53 -30.24 13.76
CA SER A 577 -3.18 -30.69 13.39
C SER A 577 -2.25 -29.50 13.07
N ASN A 578 -1.00 -29.58 13.52
CA ASN A 578 -0.02 -28.49 13.37
C ASN A 578 0.62 -28.45 11.98
N ILE A 579 -0.18 -28.05 10.99
CA ILE A 579 0.28 -27.68 9.65
C ILE A 579 1.08 -26.37 9.75
N GLY A 580 2.35 -26.49 10.13
CA GLY A 580 3.24 -25.36 10.41
C GLY A 580 3.69 -24.59 9.16
N ASN A 581 3.70 -25.25 7.99
CA ASN A 581 4.06 -24.62 6.71
C ASN A 581 3.07 -25.05 5.62
N THR A 582 2.68 -24.13 4.74
CA THR A 582 1.69 -24.40 3.68
C THR A 582 2.27 -25.21 2.52
N SER A 583 3.56 -25.05 2.23
CA SER A 583 4.26 -25.73 1.13
C SER A 583 4.33 -27.25 1.24
N THR A 584 4.10 -27.85 2.41
CA THR A 584 4.10 -29.32 2.60
C THR A 584 2.75 -29.98 2.29
N LEU A 585 1.68 -29.20 2.12
CA LEU A 585 0.37 -29.74 1.75
C LEU A 585 0.27 -29.95 0.24
N MET A 586 -0.44 -30.99 -0.17
CA MET A 586 -0.78 -31.16 -1.58
C MET A 586 -1.56 -29.92 -2.09
N PRO A 587 -1.22 -29.42 -3.29
CA PRO A 587 -1.87 -28.26 -3.88
C PRO A 587 -3.30 -28.59 -4.31
N ASN A 588 -4.13 -27.55 -4.37
CA ASN A 588 -5.55 -27.55 -4.74
C ASN A 588 -6.44 -28.45 -3.87
N ARG A 589 -5.96 -28.96 -2.73
CA ARG A 589 -6.75 -29.81 -1.82
C ARG A 589 -7.87 -28.99 -1.18
N ILE A 590 -9.08 -29.56 -1.23
CA ILE A 590 -10.30 -28.98 -0.68
C ILE A 590 -10.52 -29.48 0.75
N ILE A 591 -10.74 -28.55 1.68
CA ILE A 591 -11.10 -28.80 3.08
C ILE A 591 -12.33 -27.96 3.40
N SER A 592 -13.34 -28.56 3.99
CA SER A 592 -14.54 -27.86 4.46
C SER A 592 -14.53 -27.72 5.98
N LEU A 593 -15.14 -26.65 6.47
CA LEU A 593 -15.28 -26.34 7.89
C LEU A 593 -16.58 -25.59 8.12
N VAL A 594 -17.24 -25.83 9.25
CA VAL A 594 -18.30 -24.96 9.76
C VAL A 594 -17.72 -24.15 10.93
N VAL A 595 -17.84 -22.83 10.86
CA VAL A 595 -17.20 -21.91 11.82
C VAL A 595 -18.20 -21.03 12.54
N ARG A 596 -17.78 -20.57 13.70
CA ARG A 596 -18.43 -19.55 14.53
C ARG A 596 -18.33 -18.16 13.89
N ASP A 597 -19.18 -17.21 14.28
CA ASP A 597 -19.11 -15.84 13.77
C ASP A 597 -17.76 -15.18 14.17
N PRO A 598 -16.90 -14.76 13.21
CA PRO A 598 -15.63 -14.11 13.54
C PRO A 598 -15.76 -12.81 14.34
N ARG A 599 -16.98 -12.27 14.52
CA ARG A 599 -17.30 -11.12 15.39
C ARG A 599 -17.55 -11.49 16.84
N VAL A 600 -17.66 -12.76 17.21
CA VAL A 600 -17.69 -13.19 18.62
C VAL A 600 -16.35 -12.84 19.28
N PHE A 601 -15.26 -13.30 18.67
CA PHE A 601 -13.90 -13.10 19.14
C PHE A 601 -13.44 -11.64 19.02
N THR A 602 -12.74 -11.15 20.04
CA THR A 602 -12.14 -9.82 20.03
C THR A 602 -10.87 -9.84 19.17
N PRO A 603 -10.77 -8.99 18.13
CA PRO A 603 -9.63 -9.00 17.23
C PRO A 603 -8.41 -8.33 17.87
N ILE A 604 -7.69 -9.08 18.69
CA ILE A 604 -6.33 -8.76 19.10
C ILE A 604 -5.46 -8.78 17.85
N LYS A 605 -4.49 -7.87 17.74
CA LYS A 605 -3.45 -7.99 16.72
C LYS A 605 -2.39 -8.96 17.23
N PRO A 606 -2.30 -10.19 16.71
CA PRO A 606 -1.32 -11.14 17.21
C PRO A 606 0.11 -10.66 16.89
N LYS A 607 1.05 -10.95 17.80
CA LYS A 607 2.48 -10.97 17.48
C LYS A 607 2.77 -12.27 16.72
N LEU A 608 2.20 -12.44 15.53
CA LEU A 608 2.50 -13.60 14.68
C LEU A 608 3.98 -13.58 14.34
N THR A 609 4.68 -14.55 14.88
CA THR A 609 6.06 -14.88 14.58
C THR A 609 6.00 -16.16 13.77
N ILE A 610 6.82 -16.28 12.72
CA ILE A 610 6.94 -17.56 12.01
C ILE A 610 7.59 -18.53 13.01
N HIS A 611 6.89 -19.59 13.41
CA HIS A 611 7.46 -20.67 14.22
C HIS A 611 8.39 -21.52 13.35
N THR A 612 9.58 -20.98 13.01
CA THR A 612 10.48 -21.59 12.01
C THR A 612 11.19 -22.85 12.48
N LYS A 613 11.21 -23.16 13.79
CA LYS A 613 11.94 -24.31 14.34
C LYS A 613 11.30 -24.86 15.63
N THR A 614 10.47 -25.89 15.49
CA THR A 614 10.26 -26.98 16.48
C THR A 614 9.43 -28.08 15.79
N ASN A 615 9.94 -29.31 15.78
CA ASN A 615 9.25 -30.56 15.42
C ASN A 615 8.75 -30.69 13.95
N ILE A 616 9.67 -30.77 13.00
CA ILE A 616 9.39 -31.30 11.64
C ILE A 616 9.32 -32.85 11.65
N GLU A 617 9.95 -33.49 12.63
CA GLU A 617 10.17 -34.96 12.68
C GLU A 617 8.91 -35.80 12.99
N LYS A 618 7.75 -35.18 13.22
CA LYS A 618 6.46 -35.87 13.43
C LYS A 618 5.26 -35.15 12.77
N LEU A 619 5.42 -34.68 11.53
CA LEU A 619 4.24 -34.53 10.66
C LEU A 619 3.90 -35.90 10.06
N GLU A 620 2.70 -36.40 10.36
CA GLU A 620 2.14 -37.56 9.66
C GLU A 620 2.10 -37.26 8.15
N THR A 621 2.82 -38.06 7.37
CA THR A 621 3.11 -37.80 5.96
C THR A 621 1.94 -38.01 5.01
N SER A 622 0.75 -38.32 5.54
CA SER A 622 -0.50 -38.40 4.79
C SER A 622 -1.67 -37.95 5.65
N PRO A 623 -2.27 -36.76 5.40
CA PRO A 623 -3.59 -36.46 5.95
C PRO A 623 -4.59 -37.46 5.35
N PRO A 624 -5.52 -38.01 6.15
CA PRO A 624 -6.37 -39.12 5.73
C PRO A 624 -7.01 -38.85 4.37
N SER A 625 -6.99 -39.85 3.50
CA SER A 625 -7.50 -39.78 2.13
C SER A 625 -9.04 -39.78 2.04
N SER A 626 -9.72 -39.35 3.11
CA SER A 626 -11.17 -39.35 3.19
C SER A 626 -11.78 -38.25 2.31
N VAL A 627 -12.83 -38.63 1.59
CA VAL A 627 -13.70 -37.72 0.83
C VAL A 627 -14.43 -36.75 1.77
N ASP A 628 -14.63 -37.18 3.02
CA ASP A 628 -15.29 -36.44 4.10
C ASP A 628 -14.67 -35.08 4.42
N LEU A 629 -13.35 -34.92 4.26
CA LEU A 629 -12.68 -33.63 4.48
C LEU A 629 -13.20 -32.50 3.57
N ALA A 630 -13.66 -32.83 2.35
CA ALA A 630 -14.19 -31.86 1.39
C ALA A 630 -15.72 -31.64 1.51
N SER A 631 -16.41 -32.44 2.32
CA SER A 631 -17.88 -32.49 2.41
C SER A 631 -18.46 -31.27 3.16
N SER A 632 -18.96 -30.29 2.40
CA SER A 632 -19.45 -29.00 2.91
C SER A 632 -20.97 -28.81 2.77
N PRO A 633 -21.68 -28.26 3.77
CA PRO A 633 -23.06 -27.78 3.61
C PRO A 633 -23.22 -26.65 2.58
N LEU A 634 -22.14 -25.98 2.15
CA LEU A 634 -22.17 -24.83 1.25
C LEU A 634 -22.70 -25.14 -0.18
N TRP A 635 -22.72 -26.41 -0.56
CA TRP A 635 -23.28 -26.90 -1.83
C TRP A 635 -24.80 -26.79 -1.92
N ILE A 636 -25.50 -26.67 -0.78
CA ILE A 636 -26.98 -26.69 -0.70
C ILE A 636 -27.50 -25.26 -0.53
N GLU A 637 -28.33 -24.81 -1.47
CA GLU A 637 -28.86 -23.43 -1.50
C GLU A 637 -29.65 -23.06 -0.23
N LYS A 638 -30.50 -23.98 0.26
CA LYS A 638 -31.29 -23.80 1.51
C LYS A 638 -30.43 -23.43 2.72
N TYR A 639 -29.21 -23.94 2.79
CA TYR A 639 -28.28 -23.63 3.87
C TYR A 639 -27.57 -22.29 3.65
N ARG A 640 -27.27 -21.93 2.39
CA ARG A 640 -26.75 -20.60 2.03
C ARG A 640 -27.74 -19.50 2.40
N THR A 641 -29.03 -19.67 2.12
CA THR A 641 -30.07 -18.68 2.45
C THR A 641 -30.29 -18.58 3.96
N HIS A 642 -30.47 -19.71 4.65
CA HIS A 642 -30.64 -19.77 6.11
C HIS A 642 -29.52 -19.04 6.88
N CYS A 643 -28.26 -19.27 6.49
CA CYS A 643 -27.10 -18.59 7.09
C CYS A 643 -27.06 -17.07 6.81
N CYS A 644 -27.73 -16.59 5.77
CA CYS A 644 -27.79 -15.17 5.42
C CYS A 644 -28.97 -14.44 6.11
N GLU A 645 -30.10 -15.13 6.29
CA GLU A 645 -31.30 -14.62 6.95
C GLU A 645 -31.10 -14.48 8.46
N ASN A 646 -30.54 -15.50 9.12
CA ASN A 646 -30.32 -15.53 10.58
C ASN A 646 -29.07 -14.74 11.04
N LYS A 647 -28.57 -13.82 10.21
CA LYS A 647 -27.32 -13.08 10.44
C LYS A 647 -27.56 -11.84 11.32
N LEU A 648 -27.09 -11.88 12.57
CA LEU A 648 -27.13 -10.73 13.48
C LEU A 648 -26.45 -9.47 12.90
N ALA A 649 -27.08 -8.31 13.11
CA ALA A 649 -26.53 -7.04 12.66
C ALA A 649 -25.31 -6.64 13.50
N THR A 650 -24.29 -6.08 12.84
CA THR A 650 -23.04 -5.66 13.52
C THR A 650 -23.26 -4.61 14.62
N TYR A 651 -24.39 -3.88 14.61
CA TYR A 651 -24.78 -3.01 15.72
C TYR A 651 -25.18 -3.80 16.98
N GLN A 652 -25.99 -4.86 16.84
CA GLN A 652 -26.44 -5.70 17.96
C GLN A 652 -25.24 -6.35 18.68
N ILE A 653 -24.30 -6.96 17.94
CA ILE A 653 -23.08 -7.56 18.53
C ILE A 653 -22.23 -6.53 19.27
N ASN A 654 -22.11 -5.29 18.77
CA ASN A 654 -21.40 -4.24 19.48
C ASN A 654 -22.16 -3.75 20.72
N LEU A 655 -23.50 -3.81 20.71
CA LEU A 655 -24.33 -3.52 21.89
C LEU A 655 -24.16 -4.61 22.95
N PHE A 656 -24.22 -5.90 22.58
CA PHE A 656 -23.94 -7.02 23.48
C PHE A 656 -22.55 -6.88 24.14
N ARG A 657 -21.49 -6.66 23.34
CA ARG A 657 -20.13 -6.35 23.85
C ARG A 657 -20.04 -5.16 24.80
N SER A 658 -20.96 -4.19 24.69
CA SER A 658 -21.00 -3.04 25.59
C SER A 658 -21.82 -3.27 26.86
N LYS A 659 -22.63 -4.34 26.90
CA LYS A 659 -23.36 -4.80 28.08
C LYS A 659 -22.53 -5.81 28.88
N THR A 660 -21.91 -6.78 28.20
CA THR A 660 -21.05 -7.82 28.78
C THR A 660 -19.66 -7.27 29.14
N LEU A 661 -19.60 -6.35 30.11
CA LEU A 661 -18.43 -5.54 30.48
C LEU A 661 -17.34 -6.31 31.27
N THR A 662 -17.00 -7.51 30.84
CA THR A 662 -15.85 -8.26 31.36
C THR A 662 -14.55 -7.73 30.75
N THR A 663 -13.62 -7.29 31.60
CA THR A 663 -12.36 -6.63 31.20
C THR A 663 -11.42 -7.53 30.39
N ASP A 664 -11.53 -8.85 30.59
CA ASP A 664 -10.53 -9.83 30.13
C ASP A 664 -11.10 -10.95 29.23
N SER A 665 -12.42 -11.01 29.05
CA SER A 665 -13.05 -12.02 28.19
C SER A 665 -12.78 -11.72 26.71
N LYS A 666 -11.92 -12.53 26.09
CA LYS A 666 -11.58 -12.41 24.66
C LYS A 666 -12.74 -12.78 23.73
N GLU A 667 -13.76 -13.45 24.25
CA GLU A 667 -14.90 -14.04 23.56
C GLU A 667 -16.22 -13.45 24.07
N LEU A 668 -17.22 -13.35 23.19
CA LEU A 668 -18.59 -12.92 23.52
C LEU A 668 -19.50 -14.15 23.51
N GLN A 669 -20.04 -14.54 24.67
CA GLN A 669 -21.03 -15.61 24.74
C GLN A 669 -22.38 -15.13 24.18
N LEU A 670 -22.84 -15.77 23.10
CA LEU A 670 -24.12 -15.51 22.42
C LEU A 670 -25.12 -16.68 22.54
N ASN A 671 -24.67 -17.83 23.04
CA ASN A 671 -25.45 -19.05 23.20
C ASN A 671 -26.24 -19.40 21.91
N GLU A 672 -27.56 -19.56 22.00
CA GLU A 672 -28.45 -19.94 20.89
C GLU A 672 -28.52 -18.90 19.75
N GLU A 673 -28.18 -17.63 19.99
CA GLU A 673 -28.17 -16.58 18.95
C GLU A 673 -26.92 -16.65 18.03
N GLU A 674 -26.00 -17.59 18.25
CA GLU A 674 -24.78 -17.71 17.45
C GLU A 674 -25.03 -18.34 16.07
N SER A 675 -24.57 -17.66 15.01
CA SER A 675 -24.63 -18.18 13.63
C SER A 675 -23.46 -19.12 13.32
N GLN A 676 -23.75 -20.36 12.93
CA GLN A 676 -22.77 -21.30 12.36
C GLN A 676 -22.69 -21.08 10.84
N ILE A 677 -21.48 -20.99 10.29
CA ILE A 677 -21.24 -20.53 8.91
C ILE A 677 -20.40 -21.58 8.16
N PRO A 678 -20.93 -22.20 7.09
CA PRO A 678 -20.17 -23.18 6.32
C PRO A 678 -19.16 -22.49 5.38
N LEU A 679 -17.95 -23.03 5.35
CA LEU A 679 -16.85 -22.59 4.50
C LEU A 679 -16.33 -23.74 3.64
N ILE A 680 -15.70 -23.38 2.53
CA ILE A 680 -14.75 -24.23 1.82
C ILE A 680 -13.41 -23.50 1.76
N LEU A 681 -12.37 -24.18 2.21
CA LEU A 681 -10.97 -23.77 2.12
C LEU A 681 -10.31 -24.60 1.02
N ILE A 682 -9.58 -23.93 0.12
CA ILE A 682 -8.82 -24.60 -0.94
C ILE A 682 -7.38 -24.16 -0.79
N HIS A 683 -6.50 -25.11 -0.45
CA HIS A 683 -5.07 -24.83 -0.45
C HIS A 683 -4.62 -24.62 -1.89
N HIS A 684 -3.90 -23.55 -2.22
CA HIS A 684 -3.30 -23.38 -3.55
C HIS A 684 -1.79 -23.23 -3.44
N HIS A 685 -1.08 -23.75 -4.44
CA HIS A 685 0.36 -23.56 -4.58
C HIS A 685 0.70 -23.12 -5.99
N ASP A 686 1.21 -21.91 -6.13
CA ASP A 686 1.52 -21.25 -7.42
C ASP A 686 2.75 -21.89 -8.14
N LEU A 687 3.17 -23.10 -7.73
CA LEU A 687 4.16 -23.94 -8.42
C LEU A 687 3.53 -24.91 -9.44
N LEU A 688 2.20 -25.04 -9.46
CA LEU A 688 1.47 -25.95 -10.37
C LEU A 688 1.04 -25.36 -11.72
N SER A 689 1.50 -24.16 -12.09
CA SER A 689 1.58 -23.89 -13.52
C SER A 689 2.54 -24.93 -14.14
N PRO A 690 2.17 -25.65 -15.22
CA PRO A 690 3.09 -26.52 -15.95
C PRO A 690 4.36 -25.79 -16.42
N LEU A 691 4.28 -24.45 -16.44
CA LEU A 691 5.39 -23.56 -16.73
C LEU A 691 6.48 -23.49 -15.63
N SER A 692 6.29 -24.10 -14.44
CA SER A 692 7.14 -23.81 -13.26
C SER A 692 7.94 -25.00 -12.69
N GLN A 693 7.84 -26.21 -13.24
CA GLN A 693 8.52 -27.43 -12.74
C GLN A 693 10.07 -27.33 -12.66
N TYR A 694 10.70 -26.40 -13.36
CA TYR A 694 12.17 -26.22 -13.36
C TYR A 694 12.72 -25.34 -12.21
N GLN A 695 11.90 -24.93 -11.24
CA GLN A 695 12.34 -24.13 -10.08
C GLN A 695 12.29 -24.91 -8.75
N GLN A 696 12.95 -26.07 -8.69
CA GLN A 696 13.09 -26.90 -7.48
C GLN A 696 13.82 -26.21 -6.29
N ASN A 697 14.30 -24.98 -6.44
CA ASN A 697 14.99 -24.20 -5.41
C ASN A 697 14.17 -22.98 -4.89
N ARG A 698 12.83 -22.99 -4.99
CA ARG A 698 11.95 -21.90 -4.52
C ARG A 698 10.67 -22.41 -3.85
N ASN A 699 10.81 -22.97 -2.64
CA ASN A 699 9.79 -23.84 -2.07
C ASN A 699 8.52 -23.16 -1.52
N ASP A 700 8.47 -21.84 -1.30
CA ASP A 700 7.35 -21.22 -0.56
C ASP A 700 6.63 -20.06 -1.27
N LEU A 701 7.09 -19.61 -2.46
CA LEU A 701 6.56 -18.39 -3.07
C LEU A 701 5.19 -18.62 -3.72
N GLY A 702 4.15 -17.97 -3.19
CA GLY A 702 2.78 -18.04 -3.71
C GLY A 702 1.89 -19.10 -3.06
N SER A 703 2.40 -19.94 -2.17
CA SER A 703 1.53 -20.86 -1.40
C SER A 703 0.50 -20.10 -0.57
N GLY A 704 -0.72 -20.63 -0.46
CA GLY A 704 -1.85 -19.87 0.04
C GLY A 704 -3.15 -20.65 0.18
N TRP A 705 -4.22 -19.92 0.50
CA TRP A 705 -5.55 -20.46 0.75
C TRP A 705 -6.63 -19.59 0.13
N ASP A 706 -7.49 -20.19 -0.68
CA ASP A 706 -8.75 -19.58 -1.07
C ASP A 706 -9.85 -19.97 -0.07
N ILE A 707 -10.66 -18.99 0.33
CA ILE A 707 -11.85 -19.17 1.18
C ILE A 707 -13.07 -18.90 0.32
N ILE A 708 -13.98 -19.87 0.22
CA ILE A 708 -15.32 -19.71 -0.37
C ILE A 708 -16.35 -19.70 0.77
N LEU A 709 -17.23 -18.71 0.77
CA LEU A 709 -18.19 -18.46 1.86
C LEU A 709 -19.48 -17.77 1.36
N PRO A 710 -20.61 -17.81 2.11
CA PRO A 710 -21.86 -17.15 1.71
C PRO A 710 -21.71 -15.63 1.65
N ASN A 711 -22.12 -15.01 0.55
CA ASN A 711 -21.76 -13.63 0.17
C ASN A 711 -22.09 -12.56 1.23
N GLU A 712 -23.16 -12.71 2.01
CA GLU A 712 -23.50 -11.76 3.08
C GLU A 712 -22.44 -11.70 4.20
N TRP A 713 -21.68 -12.77 4.42
CA TRP A 713 -20.63 -12.83 5.43
C TRP A 713 -19.29 -12.22 4.96
N ALA A 714 -19.13 -11.93 3.67
CA ALA A 714 -17.92 -11.41 3.05
C ALA A 714 -17.26 -10.24 3.82
N GLN A 715 -18.02 -9.18 4.13
CA GLN A 715 -17.45 -8.01 4.81
C GLN A 715 -16.96 -8.34 6.24
N ILE A 716 -17.57 -9.32 6.91
CA ILE A 716 -17.25 -9.71 8.27
C ILE A 716 -15.90 -10.45 8.30
N PHE A 717 -15.80 -11.52 7.50
CA PHE A 717 -14.58 -12.30 7.35
C PHE A 717 -13.41 -11.43 6.86
N TRP A 718 -13.65 -10.58 5.86
CA TRP A 718 -12.66 -9.62 5.36
C TRP A 718 -12.06 -8.73 6.46
N ILE A 719 -12.88 -8.27 7.41
CA ILE A 719 -12.40 -7.44 8.53
C ILE A 719 -11.65 -8.28 9.56
N SER A 720 -12.11 -9.50 9.88
CA SER A 720 -11.44 -10.40 10.83
C SER A 720 -10.03 -10.78 10.35
N LEU A 721 -9.89 -11.19 9.09
CA LEU A 721 -8.61 -11.58 8.48
C LEU A 721 -7.61 -10.41 8.45
N ILE A 722 -8.08 -9.19 8.13
CA ILE A 722 -7.24 -7.98 8.14
C ILE A 722 -6.79 -7.58 9.55
N TYR A 723 -7.63 -7.79 10.56
CA TYR A 723 -7.23 -7.51 11.95
C TYR A 723 -6.28 -8.58 12.51
N SER A 724 -6.45 -9.84 12.11
CA SER A 724 -5.55 -10.95 12.42
C SER A 724 -4.18 -10.80 11.76
N GLY A 725 -4.08 -10.04 10.66
CA GLY A 725 -2.79 -9.55 10.14
C GLY A 725 -2.64 -9.51 8.63
N ALA A 726 -3.61 -10.04 7.87
CA ALA A 726 -3.52 -10.12 6.41
C ALA A 726 -3.44 -8.73 5.77
N ARG A 727 -2.52 -8.56 4.80
CA ARG A 727 -2.37 -7.30 4.05
C ARG A 727 -3.27 -7.30 2.80
N PRO A 728 -4.26 -6.41 2.71
CA PRO A 728 -5.16 -6.34 1.55
C PRO A 728 -4.43 -5.83 0.30
N ILE A 729 -4.72 -6.43 -0.85
CA ILE A 729 -4.13 -6.11 -2.18
C ILE A 729 -5.19 -5.88 -3.26
N GLY A 730 -4.92 -4.96 -4.19
CA GLY A 730 -5.72 -4.70 -5.39
C GLY A 730 -5.17 -5.39 -6.64
N GLN A 731 -5.83 -5.17 -7.78
CA GLN A 731 -5.50 -5.78 -9.06
C GLN A 731 -4.04 -5.57 -9.50
N LYS A 732 -3.48 -4.36 -9.34
CA LYS A 732 -2.09 -4.07 -9.69
C LYS A 732 -1.10 -4.80 -8.79
N GLU A 733 -1.44 -4.98 -7.52
CA GLU A 733 -0.62 -5.75 -6.60
C GLU A 733 -0.71 -7.25 -6.88
N LEU A 734 -1.85 -7.77 -7.36
CA LEU A 734 -1.99 -9.14 -7.87
C LEU A 734 -1.12 -9.37 -9.12
N SER A 735 -1.12 -8.46 -10.09
CA SER A 735 -0.26 -8.56 -11.28
C SER A 735 1.24 -8.54 -10.94
N LEU A 736 1.64 -7.85 -9.87
CA LEU A 736 3.02 -7.89 -9.36
C LEU A 736 3.38 -9.26 -8.77
N ILE A 737 2.44 -9.94 -8.10
CA ILE A 737 2.67 -11.31 -7.58
C ILE A 737 2.79 -12.29 -8.74
N ALA A 738 1.90 -12.22 -9.72
CA ALA A 738 1.97 -13.03 -10.95
C ALA A 738 3.27 -12.80 -11.75
N HIS A 739 3.87 -11.61 -11.65
CA HIS A 739 5.18 -11.32 -12.23
C HIS A 739 6.34 -11.92 -11.40
N GLU A 740 6.24 -11.97 -10.06
CA GLU A 740 7.24 -12.62 -9.19
C GLU A 740 7.21 -14.16 -9.28
N THR A 741 6.03 -14.77 -9.39
CA THR A 741 5.86 -16.22 -9.66
C THR A 741 6.15 -16.57 -11.12
N GLY A 742 5.90 -15.61 -12.02
CA GLY A 742 6.05 -15.75 -13.47
C GLY A 742 4.89 -16.49 -14.13
N GLU A 743 3.72 -16.48 -13.51
CA GLU A 743 2.46 -16.98 -14.09
C GLU A 743 1.85 -15.98 -15.07
N PHE A 744 1.05 -16.46 -16.02
CA PHE A 744 0.32 -15.62 -16.98
C PHE A 744 -1.07 -15.25 -16.43
N GLN A 745 -1.37 -13.95 -16.32
CA GLN A 745 -2.63 -13.46 -15.75
C GLN A 745 -3.69 -13.21 -16.84
N PHE A 746 -4.78 -13.98 -16.80
CA PHE A 746 -5.97 -13.72 -17.60
C PHE A 746 -6.74 -12.48 -17.10
N PRO A 747 -7.32 -11.63 -17.99
CA PRO A 747 -7.25 -11.68 -19.46
C PRO A 747 -6.02 -10.96 -20.05
N GLN A 748 -5.22 -10.29 -19.21
CA GLN A 748 -4.25 -9.28 -19.65
C GLN A 748 -3.10 -9.86 -20.50
N GLU A 749 -2.71 -11.11 -20.24
CA GLU A 749 -1.56 -11.76 -20.86
C GLU A 749 -1.97 -12.94 -21.76
N TYR A 750 -3.22 -12.94 -22.28
CA TYR A 750 -3.80 -14.00 -23.12
C TYR A 750 -4.21 -13.46 -24.51
N PRO A 751 -3.24 -13.25 -25.43
CA PRO A 751 -3.45 -12.46 -26.66
C PRO A 751 -4.35 -13.14 -27.71
N ASP A 752 -4.51 -14.45 -27.66
CA ASP A 752 -5.36 -15.26 -28.55
C ASP A 752 -6.85 -15.34 -28.11
N THR A 753 -7.18 -14.78 -26.94
CA THR A 753 -8.56 -14.81 -26.40
C THR A 753 -9.30 -13.52 -26.73
N ASP A 754 -10.60 -13.60 -27.05
CA ASP A 754 -11.43 -12.41 -27.34
C ASP A 754 -11.39 -11.39 -26.17
N ALA A 755 -11.33 -11.88 -24.92
CA ALA A 755 -11.19 -11.07 -23.72
C ALA A 755 -9.83 -10.36 -23.60
N GLY A 756 -8.74 -11.01 -24.05
CA GLY A 756 -7.40 -10.42 -24.09
C GLY A 756 -7.24 -9.40 -25.21
N ILE A 757 -7.86 -9.62 -26.37
CA ILE A 757 -7.95 -8.64 -27.46
C ILE A 757 -8.69 -7.39 -26.97
N ALA A 758 -9.88 -7.55 -26.36
CA ALA A 758 -10.65 -6.45 -25.79
C ALA A 758 -9.88 -5.70 -24.68
N TRP A 759 -9.06 -6.41 -23.88
CA TRP A 759 -8.17 -5.78 -22.90
C TRP A 759 -7.06 -4.97 -23.58
N ALA A 760 -6.39 -5.52 -24.60
CA ALA A 760 -5.32 -4.85 -25.32
C ALA A 760 -5.83 -3.54 -25.98
N SER A 761 -6.96 -3.59 -26.70
CA SER A 761 -7.58 -2.39 -27.30
C SER A 761 -7.99 -1.35 -26.25
N LYS A 762 -8.44 -1.78 -25.06
CA LYS A 762 -8.71 -0.85 -23.96
C LYS A 762 -7.43 -0.15 -23.50
N ILE A 763 -6.35 -0.90 -23.24
CA ILE A 763 -5.07 -0.34 -22.80
C ILE A 763 -4.46 0.59 -23.87
N GLU A 764 -4.52 0.19 -25.14
CA GLU A 764 -4.14 1.03 -26.28
C GLU A 764 -4.90 2.37 -26.27
N SER A 765 -6.22 2.33 -26.11
CA SER A 765 -7.04 3.56 -26.02
C SER A 765 -6.65 4.45 -24.83
N GLU A 766 -6.37 3.87 -23.66
CA GLU A 766 -5.90 4.60 -22.49
C GLU A 766 -4.53 5.26 -22.74
N GLN A 767 -3.59 4.54 -23.37
CA GLN A 767 -2.26 5.03 -23.75
C GLN A 767 -2.33 6.11 -24.85
N LEU A 768 -3.16 5.95 -25.88
CA LEU A 768 -3.42 6.97 -26.90
C LEU A 768 -4.01 8.26 -26.29
N THR A 769 -4.94 8.14 -25.33
CA THR A 769 -5.47 9.32 -24.61
C THR A 769 -4.43 9.97 -23.69
N HIS A 770 -3.39 9.24 -23.27
CA HIS A 770 -2.27 9.81 -22.53
C HIS A 770 -1.29 10.51 -23.50
N PHE A 771 -0.93 9.86 -24.61
CA PHE A 771 -0.02 10.37 -25.63
C PHE A 771 -0.53 11.65 -26.34
N SER A 772 -1.85 11.81 -26.48
CA SER A 772 -2.48 13.05 -26.98
C SER A 772 -2.47 14.19 -25.96
N LYS A 773 -2.52 13.91 -24.65
CA LYS A 773 -2.41 14.93 -23.60
C LYS A 773 -0.97 15.42 -23.42
N CYS A 774 0.02 14.58 -23.72
CA CYS A 774 1.43 14.96 -23.68
C CYS A 774 1.79 15.87 -24.88
N PRO A 775 2.41 17.04 -24.65
CA PRO A 775 2.78 17.94 -25.74
C PRO A 775 3.94 17.34 -26.59
N PRO A 776 4.06 17.71 -27.88
CA PRO A 776 4.97 17.04 -28.81
C PRO A 776 6.46 16.97 -28.38
N SER A 777 6.96 17.96 -27.66
CA SER A 777 8.35 18.00 -27.17
C SER A 777 8.58 17.28 -25.83
N LYS A 778 7.56 16.61 -25.27
CA LYS A 778 7.64 15.85 -24.00
C LYS A 778 7.22 14.39 -24.15
N ARG A 779 6.91 13.94 -25.37
CA ARG A 779 6.57 12.55 -25.69
C ARG A 779 7.63 11.95 -26.63
N PRO A 780 7.88 10.63 -26.58
CA PRO A 780 8.81 9.97 -27.49
C PRO A 780 8.34 10.09 -28.95
N ASN A 781 9.29 10.09 -29.89
CA ASN A 781 9.01 9.97 -31.31
C ASN A 781 9.28 8.54 -31.77
N PHE A 782 8.23 7.73 -31.84
CA PHE A 782 8.31 6.30 -32.18
C PHE A 782 8.82 6.06 -33.60
N PHE A 783 8.52 6.95 -34.55
CA PHE A 783 8.93 6.82 -35.95
C PHE A 783 10.45 6.89 -36.14
N ILE A 784 11.13 7.79 -35.42
CA ILE A 784 12.61 7.87 -35.43
C ILE A 784 13.26 6.62 -34.83
N ASN A 785 12.55 5.90 -33.96
CA ASN A 785 13.01 4.66 -33.33
C ASN A 785 12.66 3.40 -34.13
N GLY A 786 12.04 3.51 -35.31
CA GLY A 786 11.61 2.34 -36.11
C GLY A 786 10.47 1.56 -35.46
N ILE A 787 9.44 2.24 -34.92
CA ILE A 787 8.31 1.58 -34.25
C ILE A 787 6.99 2.09 -34.81
N ASN A 788 6.32 1.26 -35.60
CA ASN A 788 5.01 1.59 -36.16
C ASN A 788 3.84 1.34 -35.18
N SER A 789 3.95 0.36 -34.26
CA SER A 789 2.91 0.07 -33.25
C SER A 789 3.43 0.15 -31.80
N PRO A 790 3.42 1.34 -31.17
CA PRO A 790 4.04 1.55 -29.87
C PRO A 790 3.18 1.16 -28.64
N PHE A 791 1.87 0.98 -28.81
CA PHE A 791 0.92 0.81 -27.70
C PHE A 791 0.31 -0.59 -27.57
N ARG A 792 0.41 -1.41 -28.63
CA ARG A 792 0.10 -2.85 -28.62
C ARG A 792 0.99 -3.59 -29.63
N PRO A 793 1.40 -4.85 -29.36
CA PRO A 793 2.02 -5.68 -30.38
C PRO A 793 1.01 -6.07 -31.47
N LEU A 794 1.47 -6.10 -32.73
CA LEU A 794 0.68 -6.53 -33.88
C LEU A 794 0.88 -8.03 -34.13
N TRP A 795 0.35 -8.85 -33.22
CA TRP A 795 0.57 -10.31 -33.19
C TRP A 795 0.22 -11.01 -34.52
N ILE A 796 -0.87 -10.60 -35.18
CA ILE A 796 -1.31 -11.19 -36.45
C ILE A 796 -0.23 -11.01 -37.52
N ASN A 797 0.23 -9.78 -37.72
CA ASN A 797 1.28 -9.44 -38.69
C ASN A 797 2.60 -10.13 -38.33
N ILE A 798 3.06 -10.05 -37.07
CA ILE A 798 4.32 -10.71 -36.64
C ILE A 798 4.29 -12.22 -36.91
N VAL A 799 3.16 -12.89 -36.63
CA VAL A 799 3.02 -14.34 -36.88
C VAL A 799 2.98 -14.66 -38.38
N HIS A 800 2.27 -13.86 -39.17
CA HIS A 800 2.16 -14.05 -40.62
C HIS A 800 3.47 -13.77 -41.36
N ASP A 801 4.11 -12.63 -41.07
CA ASP A 801 5.41 -12.24 -41.63
C ASP A 801 6.46 -13.33 -41.39
N TRP A 802 6.54 -13.90 -40.17
CA TRP A 802 7.47 -14.98 -39.86
C TRP A 802 7.10 -16.33 -40.48
N ALA A 803 5.82 -16.58 -40.75
CA ALA A 803 5.39 -17.79 -41.44
C ALA A 803 5.77 -17.74 -42.93
N LEU A 804 5.68 -16.55 -43.56
CA LEU A 804 6.17 -16.30 -44.92
C LEU A 804 7.70 -16.32 -45.03
N GLU A 805 8.40 -15.70 -44.07
CA GLU A 805 9.87 -15.64 -44.05
C GLU A 805 10.50 -17.04 -43.85
N TYR A 806 9.84 -17.93 -43.10
CA TYR A 806 10.30 -19.30 -42.88
C TYR A 806 9.92 -20.25 -44.03
N ASP A 807 8.71 -20.09 -44.58
CA ASP A 807 8.23 -20.86 -45.73
C ASP A 807 7.60 -19.92 -46.78
N PRO A 808 8.37 -19.50 -47.80
CA PRO A 808 7.86 -18.65 -48.88
C PRO A 808 6.79 -19.30 -49.76
N THR A 809 6.56 -20.61 -49.65
CA THR A 809 5.48 -21.31 -50.39
C THR A 809 4.12 -21.21 -49.69
N ASN A 810 4.10 -20.70 -48.45
CA ASN A 810 2.91 -20.49 -47.64
C ASN A 810 2.02 -19.37 -48.21
N THR A 811 1.14 -19.72 -49.15
CA THR A 811 0.17 -18.80 -49.78
C THR A 811 -1.01 -18.40 -48.88
N MET A 812 -0.98 -18.73 -47.58
CA MET A 812 -2.04 -18.33 -46.67
C MET A 812 -2.04 -16.80 -46.48
N MET A 813 -3.16 -16.17 -46.84
CA MET A 813 -3.46 -14.79 -46.44
C MET A 813 -3.41 -14.65 -44.91
N PRO A 814 -3.10 -13.46 -44.36
CA PRO A 814 -3.03 -13.27 -42.91
C PRO A 814 -4.35 -13.69 -42.26
N SER A 815 -4.33 -14.81 -41.53
CA SER A 815 -5.51 -15.27 -40.80
C SER A 815 -5.84 -14.23 -39.73
N GLN A 816 -7.11 -13.84 -39.59
CA GLN A 816 -7.54 -12.88 -38.56
C GLN A 816 -7.22 -13.34 -37.12
N ARG A 817 -6.79 -14.60 -36.94
CA ARG A 817 -6.53 -15.26 -35.67
C ARG A 817 -5.26 -16.10 -35.76
N PHE A 818 -4.57 -16.19 -34.64
CA PHE A 818 -3.39 -17.02 -34.36
C PHE A 818 -3.66 -17.81 -33.08
N TYR A 819 -2.91 -18.88 -32.85
CA TYR A 819 -3.03 -19.70 -31.63
C TYR A 819 -1.79 -19.55 -30.75
N VAL A 820 -1.93 -19.76 -29.44
CA VAL A 820 -0.79 -19.84 -28.51
C VAL A 820 -0.55 -21.31 -28.14
N LEU A 821 0.64 -21.83 -28.46
CA LEU A 821 1.10 -23.16 -28.07
C LEU A 821 1.44 -23.18 -26.58
N ARG A 822 0.65 -23.88 -25.78
CA ARG A 822 0.80 -23.94 -24.31
C ARG A 822 1.35 -25.27 -23.80
N ASP A 823 1.45 -26.27 -24.67
CA ASP A 823 1.98 -27.59 -24.32
C ASP A 823 3.50 -27.63 -24.45
N ARG A 824 4.19 -27.67 -23.30
CA ARG A 824 5.65 -27.80 -23.24
C ARG A 824 6.15 -29.15 -23.74
N ASN A 825 5.38 -30.21 -23.56
CA ASN A 825 5.78 -31.57 -23.96
C ASN A 825 5.70 -31.74 -25.49
N ARG A 826 5.06 -30.79 -26.19
CA ARG A 826 4.97 -30.74 -27.66
C ARG A 826 5.79 -29.61 -28.29
N LEU A 827 6.75 -29.00 -27.57
CA LEU A 827 7.69 -28.03 -28.15
C LEU A 827 8.87 -28.73 -28.86
N SER A 828 8.58 -29.69 -29.74
CA SER A 828 9.57 -30.25 -30.67
C SER A 828 9.70 -29.36 -31.91
N ILE A 829 10.84 -29.45 -32.61
CA ILE A 829 11.07 -28.69 -33.86
C ILE A 829 10.01 -29.06 -34.91
N GLU A 830 9.64 -30.33 -35.01
CA GLU A 830 8.61 -30.86 -35.92
C GLU A 830 7.23 -30.26 -35.63
N THR A 831 6.81 -30.20 -34.36
CA THR A 831 5.52 -29.60 -33.99
C THR A 831 5.51 -28.08 -34.19
N LEU A 832 6.64 -27.40 -34.00
CA LEU A 832 6.76 -25.97 -34.32
C LEU A 832 6.63 -25.72 -35.84
N GLN A 833 7.19 -26.60 -36.68
CA GLN A 833 7.05 -26.55 -38.14
C GLN A 833 5.61 -26.83 -38.60
N GLN A 834 4.88 -27.72 -37.92
CA GLN A 834 3.44 -27.94 -38.19
C GLN A 834 2.54 -26.76 -37.78
N HIS A 835 3.05 -25.83 -36.96
CA HIS A 835 2.29 -24.73 -36.38
C HIS A 835 2.97 -23.36 -36.58
N LEU A 836 3.35 -23.03 -37.82
CA LEU A 836 3.97 -21.74 -38.18
C LEU A 836 3.09 -20.51 -37.84
N HIS A 837 1.77 -20.64 -37.90
CA HIS A 837 0.82 -19.57 -37.55
C HIS A 837 0.49 -19.52 -36.04
N SER A 838 1.50 -19.60 -35.17
CA SER A 838 1.29 -19.61 -33.71
C SER A 838 2.37 -18.88 -32.90
N LEU A 839 2.04 -18.63 -31.63
CA LEU A 839 2.87 -17.97 -30.63
C LEU A 839 3.30 -18.95 -29.53
N VAL A 840 4.54 -18.82 -29.07
CA VAL A 840 5.08 -19.57 -27.92
C VAL A 840 5.21 -18.63 -26.72
N PRO A 841 4.64 -18.95 -25.55
CA PRO A 841 4.82 -18.20 -24.31
C PRO A 841 6.26 -18.32 -23.83
N ILE A 842 6.82 -17.21 -23.35
CA ILE A 842 8.21 -17.12 -22.92
C ILE A 842 8.38 -16.21 -21.71
N ARG A 843 9.46 -16.42 -20.99
CA ARG A 843 10.03 -15.49 -20.00
C ARG A 843 11.39 -15.02 -20.48
N VAL A 844 11.72 -13.77 -20.20
CA VAL A 844 12.96 -13.12 -20.61
C VAL A 844 13.60 -12.47 -19.38
N SER A 845 14.91 -12.57 -19.23
CA SER A 845 15.61 -11.93 -18.10
C SER A 845 16.98 -11.36 -18.45
N ILE A 846 17.25 -10.15 -17.97
CA ILE A 846 18.53 -9.45 -18.15
C ILE A 846 19.39 -9.73 -16.91
N LYS A 847 20.25 -10.75 -16.99
CA LYS A 847 21.09 -11.21 -15.85
C LYS A 847 22.42 -10.46 -15.74
N ASP A 848 23.06 -10.16 -16.88
CA ASP A 848 24.50 -9.85 -16.91
C ASP A 848 24.83 -8.34 -16.91
N HIS A 849 23.85 -7.44 -17.03
CA HIS A 849 24.08 -5.99 -17.13
C HIS A 849 22.82 -5.14 -16.78
N LYS A 850 22.98 -3.82 -16.76
CA LYS A 850 21.86 -2.88 -16.55
C LYS A 850 21.00 -2.79 -17.81
N GLY A 851 19.71 -3.08 -17.68
CA GLY A 851 18.69 -2.86 -18.70
C GLY A 851 17.30 -2.81 -18.07
N VAL A 852 16.32 -2.30 -18.81
CA VAL A 852 14.92 -2.18 -18.36
C VAL A 852 14.02 -2.88 -19.37
N ILE A 853 13.10 -3.71 -18.88
CA ILE A 853 12.00 -4.28 -19.67
C ILE A 853 10.71 -3.62 -19.18
N ASP A 854 9.88 -3.14 -20.09
CA ASP A 854 8.53 -2.62 -19.82
C ASP A 854 7.47 -3.39 -20.63
N ASN A 855 6.19 -3.10 -20.40
CA ASN A 855 5.06 -3.75 -21.07
C ASN A 855 4.95 -3.43 -22.57
N THR A 856 5.83 -2.62 -23.14
CA THR A 856 5.91 -2.33 -24.58
C THR A 856 7.16 -2.94 -25.22
N ALA A 857 8.02 -3.60 -24.45
CA ALA A 857 9.30 -4.09 -24.96
C ALA A 857 9.12 -5.14 -26.07
N LEU A 858 9.86 -4.93 -27.16
CA LEU A 858 9.93 -5.83 -28.30
C LEU A 858 11.19 -6.70 -28.20
N ILE A 859 11.12 -7.89 -28.80
CA ILE A 859 12.17 -8.90 -28.80
C ILE A 859 12.73 -9.00 -30.22
N TYR A 860 14.04 -9.13 -30.33
CA TYR A 860 14.77 -9.02 -31.58
C TYR A 860 15.73 -10.18 -31.79
N LEU A 861 15.81 -10.64 -33.03
CA LEU A 861 16.78 -11.64 -33.48
C LEU A 861 18.17 -10.98 -33.55
N PRO A 862 19.18 -11.47 -32.81
CA PRO A 862 20.54 -10.93 -32.90
C PRO A 862 21.18 -11.27 -34.25
N THR A 863 21.83 -10.28 -34.87
CA THR A 863 22.58 -10.51 -36.11
C THR A 863 23.80 -11.38 -35.87
N VAL A 864 24.37 -11.95 -36.94
CA VAL A 864 25.62 -12.71 -36.88
C VAL A 864 26.74 -11.88 -36.25
N ASP A 865 26.79 -10.57 -36.51
CA ASP A 865 27.83 -9.68 -36.01
C ASP A 865 27.57 -9.20 -34.57
N ASP A 866 26.31 -9.06 -34.14
CA ASP A 866 25.97 -8.90 -32.73
C ASP A 866 26.48 -10.11 -31.92
N LEU A 867 26.29 -11.33 -32.43
CA LEU A 867 26.76 -12.58 -31.83
C LEU A 867 28.29 -12.78 -31.90
N LYS A 868 29.00 -12.21 -32.89
CA LYS A 868 30.47 -12.25 -32.94
C LYS A 868 31.10 -11.24 -31.98
N THR A 869 30.56 -10.03 -31.95
CA THR A 869 31.17 -8.90 -31.23
C THR A 869 30.77 -8.84 -29.75
N ASN A 870 29.64 -9.46 -29.37
CA ASN A 870 29.12 -9.54 -28.00
C ASN A 870 29.14 -8.17 -27.28
N LYS A 871 28.84 -7.10 -28.02
CA LYS A 871 28.91 -5.71 -27.51
C LYS A 871 27.90 -5.54 -26.37
N LYS A 872 28.37 -4.96 -25.26
CA LYS A 872 27.55 -4.65 -24.08
C LYS A 872 26.46 -3.60 -24.35
N THR A 873 26.64 -2.79 -25.39
CA THR A 873 25.72 -1.73 -25.83
C THR A 873 25.57 -1.81 -27.34
N ILE A 874 24.37 -2.18 -27.80
CA ILE A 874 23.96 -2.15 -29.20
C ILE A 874 22.87 -1.08 -29.31
N VAL A 875 22.91 -0.26 -30.36
CA VAL A 875 22.03 0.91 -30.54
C VAL A 875 21.39 0.84 -31.92
N GLU A 876 20.09 1.14 -32.00
CA GLU A 876 19.35 1.26 -33.25
C GLU A 876 19.72 2.54 -34.02
N SER A 877 19.80 2.42 -35.34
CA SER A 877 19.91 3.56 -36.27
C SER A 877 18.70 4.51 -36.18
N ARG A 878 18.87 5.78 -36.58
CA ARG A 878 17.73 6.71 -36.62
C ARG A 878 16.97 6.59 -37.94
N HIS A 879 15.72 6.18 -37.84
CA HIS A 879 14.81 6.01 -38.96
C HIS A 879 14.25 7.35 -39.48
N ASN A 880 13.82 7.37 -40.75
CA ASN A 880 13.35 8.58 -41.42
C ASN A 880 11.93 8.99 -40.96
N ASP A 881 11.78 10.21 -40.46
CA ASP A 881 10.53 10.73 -39.87
C ASP A 881 9.53 11.23 -40.94
N GLN A 882 9.13 10.33 -41.85
CA GLN A 882 8.12 10.59 -42.88
C GLN A 882 6.77 11.01 -42.26
N ALA A 883 6.39 10.40 -41.13
CA ALA A 883 5.16 10.72 -40.40
C ALA A 883 5.07 12.21 -40.02
N ARG A 884 6.19 12.86 -39.68
CA ARG A 884 6.21 14.30 -39.39
C ARG A 884 6.02 15.18 -40.64
N ILE A 885 6.40 14.69 -41.82
CA ILE A 885 6.13 15.36 -43.10
C ILE A 885 4.62 15.25 -43.40
N GLU A 886 4.05 14.06 -43.25
CA GLU A 886 2.60 13.81 -43.40
C GLU A 886 1.78 14.62 -42.38
N GLU A 887 2.23 14.73 -41.13
CA GLU A 887 1.57 15.54 -40.10
C GLU A 887 1.57 17.03 -40.46
N ARG A 888 2.68 17.53 -41.02
CA ARG A 888 2.77 18.91 -41.54
C ARG A 888 1.83 19.12 -42.73
N LYS A 889 1.75 18.17 -43.67
CA LYS A 889 0.79 18.21 -44.80
C LYS A 889 -0.65 18.23 -44.27
N MET A 890 -1.02 17.35 -43.35
CA MET A 890 -2.37 17.32 -42.76
C MET A 890 -2.73 18.59 -41.98
N LYS A 891 -1.80 19.19 -41.23
CA LYS A 891 -2.02 20.46 -40.54
C LYS A 891 -2.22 21.63 -41.49
N LYS A 892 -1.51 21.66 -42.62
CA LYS A 892 -1.73 22.64 -43.69
C LYS A 892 -3.10 22.42 -44.38
N ALA A 893 -3.47 21.18 -44.64
CA ALA A 893 -4.70 20.82 -45.34
C ALA A 893 -5.99 20.96 -44.50
N LYS A 894 -5.91 20.90 -43.16
CA LYS A 894 -7.08 20.96 -42.27
C LYS A 894 -6.85 21.87 -41.07
N GLN A 895 -7.40 23.09 -41.14
CA GLN A 895 -7.40 24.08 -40.05
C GLN A 895 -8.17 23.62 -38.79
N THR A 896 -8.98 22.56 -38.86
CA THR A 896 -9.99 22.21 -37.83
C THR A 896 -9.57 21.15 -36.80
N TYR A 897 -8.42 20.47 -36.94
CA TYR A 897 -8.04 19.41 -35.99
C TYR A 897 -7.46 19.94 -34.67
N LYS A 898 -7.96 19.40 -33.55
CA LYS A 898 -7.42 19.71 -32.21
C LYS A 898 -5.98 19.22 -32.09
N ARG A 899 -5.12 20.08 -31.55
CA ARG A 899 -3.67 19.87 -31.39
C ARG A 899 -3.38 18.50 -30.78
N GLY A 900 -2.66 17.64 -31.52
CA GLY A 900 -2.25 16.30 -31.08
C GLY A 900 -3.01 15.13 -31.71
N GLN A 901 -4.20 15.34 -32.27
CA GLN A 901 -4.99 14.26 -32.92
C GLN A 901 -4.41 13.79 -34.26
N THR A 902 -3.66 14.64 -34.97
CA THR A 902 -3.04 14.33 -36.27
C THR A 902 -2.06 13.15 -36.19
N MET A 903 -1.21 13.10 -35.15
CA MET A 903 -0.29 11.96 -34.96
C MET A 903 -1.00 10.68 -34.56
N ILE A 904 -2.14 10.75 -33.87
CA ILE A 904 -2.91 9.55 -33.52
C ILE A 904 -3.45 8.92 -34.80
N LYS A 905 -4.04 9.72 -35.70
CA LYS A 905 -4.49 9.23 -37.01
C LYS A 905 -3.38 8.62 -37.84
N LEU A 906 -2.16 9.17 -37.79
CA LEU A 906 -1.00 8.59 -38.47
C LEU A 906 -0.57 7.24 -37.90
N ILE A 907 -0.58 7.10 -36.57
CA ILE A 907 -0.33 5.82 -35.91
C ILE A 907 -1.43 4.83 -36.31
N GLU A 908 -2.70 5.19 -36.17
CA GLU A 908 -3.87 4.35 -36.54
C GLU A 908 -3.83 3.92 -38.02
N GLN A 909 -3.50 4.85 -38.94
CA GLN A 909 -3.37 4.56 -40.37
C GLN A 909 -2.24 3.58 -40.67
N ARG A 910 -1.07 3.72 -40.02
CA ARG A 910 0.07 2.80 -40.21
C ARG A 910 -0.16 1.45 -39.53
N THR A 911 -0.75 1.40 -38.33
CA THR A 911 -1.10 0.13 -37.65
C THR A 911 -2.17 -0.67 -38.38
N ASN A 912 -2.92 -0.03 -39.29
CA ASN A 912 -3.92 -0.66 -40.14
C ASN A 912 -3.41 -0.92 -41.57
N ASN A 913 -2.21 -0.48 -41.93
CA ASN A 913 -1.63 -0.78 -43.23
C ASN A 913 -0.89 -2.12 -43.18
N ASN A 914 -1.46 -3.14 -43.83
CA ASN A 914 -0.92 -4.49 -43.85
C ASN A 914 0.09 -4.73 -44.99
N GLU A 915 0.42 -3.73 -45.81
CA GLU A 915 1.30 -3.88 -46.98
C GLU A 915 2.79 -3.95 -46.63
N GLN A 916 3.19 -3.59 -45.40
CA GLN A 916 4.59 -3.56 -44.96
C GLN A 916 4.85 -4.66 -43.92
N ALA A 917 5.86 -5.51 -44.18
CA ALA A 917 6.30 -6.55 -43.27
C ALA A 917 6.90 -5.93 -41.99
N ILE A 918 6.17 -6.03 -40.89
CA ILE A 918 6.44 -5.35 -39.62
C ILE A 918 7.70 -5.91 -38.95
N ILE A 919 8.04 -7.17 -39.21
CA ILE A 919 9.29 -7.77 -38.72
C ILE A 919 10.55 -7.04 -39.21
N HIS A 920 10.46 -6.22 -40.26
CA HIS A 920 11.55 -5.43 -40.86
C HIS A 920 11.54 -3.93 -40.47
N ASP A 921 10.70 -3.50 -39.52
CA ASP A 921 10.62 -2.10 -39.03
C ASP A 921 11.95 -1.54 -38.44
N CYS A 922 12.93 -2.39 -38.16
CA CYS A 922 14.19 -2.07 -37.47
C CYS A 922 15.40 -2.76 -38.12
N ASP A 923 16.61 -2.31 -37.78
CA ASP A 923 17.88 -2.92 -38.19
C ASP A 923 17.99 -4.41 -37.79
N ARG A 924 17.25 -4.83 -36.74
CA ARG A 924 17.13 -6.22 -36.28
C ARG A 924 15.69 -6.69 -36.46
N LYS A 925 15.50 -7.95 -36.89
CA LYS A 925 14.17 -8.53 -37.09
C LYS A 925 13.43 -8.71 -35.76
N ILE A 926 12.15 -8.30 -35.69
CA ILE A 926 11.32 -8.44 -34.49
C ILE A 926 10.82 -9.88 -34.37
N LEU A 927 11.22 -10.62 -33.32
CA LEU A 927 10.77 -11.98 -33.02
C LEU A 927 9.40 -12.05 -32.32
N GLY A 928 9.03 -10.98 -31.61
CA GLY A 928 7.87 -10.97 -30.73
C GLY A 928 7.89 -9.81 -29.75
N ALA A 929 7.07 -9.89 -28.70
CA ALA A 929 6.89 -8.80 -27.75
C ALA A 929 6.62 -9.28 -26.32
N MET A 930 6.83 -8.37 -25.37
CA MET A 930 6.43 -8.53 -23.97
C MET A 930 4.98 -8.07 -23.77
N THR A 931 4.23 -8.79 -22.94
CA THR A 931 2.94 -8.34 -22.40
C THR A 931 3.10 -7.70 -21.03
N SER A 932 4.13 -8.09 -20.28
CA SER A 932 4.46 -7.56 -18.95
C SER A 932 5.95 -7.53 -18.73
N GLY A 933 6.49 -6.36 -18.37
CA GLY A 933 7.91 -6.15 -18.09
C GLY A 933 8.11 -5.37 -16.79
N ALA A 934 8.89 -5.91 -15.86
CA ALA A 934 9.17 -5.26 -14.59
C ALA A 934 10.50 -5.75 -13.96
N PHE A 935 10.90 -5.09 -12.88
CA PHE A 935 11.97 -5.60 -12.03
C PHE A 935 11.42 -6.66 -11.07
N GLN A 936 11.99 -7.86 -11.12
CA GLN A 936 11.63 -8.98 -10.26
C GLN A 936 12.54 -9.01 -9.03
N PHE A 937 11.98 -8.67 -7.87
CA PHE A 937 12.71 -8.59 -6.60
C PHE A 937 13.33 -9.93 -6.22
N SER A 938 12.65 -11.05 -6.48
CA SER A 938 13.16 -12.38 -6.14
C SER A 938 14.33 -12.85 -7.00
N ARG A 939 14.53 -12.30 -8.22
CA ARG A 939 15.71 -12.57 -9.07
C ARG A 939 16.73 -11.41 -9.05
N ALA A 940 16.40 -10.30 -8.38
CA ALA A 940 17.16 -9.05 -8.37
C ALA A 940 17.50 -8.48 -9.77
N CYS A 941 16.71 -8.81 -10.80
CA CYS A 941 16.94 -8.40 -12.18
C CYS A 941 15.65 -8.00 -12.90
N CYS A 942 15.77 -7.35 -14.06
CA CYS A 942 14.64 -7.05 -14.92
C CYS A 942 14.21 -8.31 -15.68
N THR A 943 12.94 -8.66 -15.56
CA THR A 943 12.34 -9.80 -16.28
C THR A 943 11.08 -9.37 -17.01
N GLY A 944 10.71 -10.17 -18.00
CA GLY A 944 9.52 -9.96 -18.81
C GLY A 944 8.84 -11.28 -19.13
N LYS A 945 7.53 -11.20 -19.37
CA LYS A 945 6.70 -12.27 -19.89
C LYS A 945 6.12 -11.81 -21.23
N GLY A 946 6.05 -12.71 -22.20
CA GLY A 946 5.59 -12.37 -23.53
C GLY A 946 5.51 -13.57 -24.46
N PHE A 947 5.56 -13.30 -25.75
CA PHE A 947 5.37 -14.30 -26.80
C PHE A 947 6.31 -14.05 -27.99
N ILE A 948 6.77 -15.13 -28.62
CA ILE A 948 7.53 -15.14 -29.88
C ILE A 948 6.76 -15.96 -30.92
N ALA A 949 6.82 -15.56 -32.21
CA ALA A 949 6.25 -16.34 -33.31
C ALA A 949 7.07 -17.61 -33.59
N THR A 950 6.41 -18.74 -33.88
CA THR A 950 7.07 -20.03 -34.10
C THR A 950 8.08 -20.01 -35.26
N GLY A 951 7.76 -19.37 -36.39
CA GLY A 951 8.72 -19.19 -37.49
C GLY A 951 10.01 -18.49 -37.06
N GLY A 952 9.89 -17.38 -36.31
CA GLY A 952 11.05 -16.67 -35.75
C GLY A 952 11.85 -17.48 -34.73
N LEU A 953 11.17 -18.30 -33.91
CA LEU A 953 11.82 -19.24 -32.99
C LEU A 953 12.60 -20.32 -33.74
N LEU A 954 12.02 -20.90 -34.80
CA LEU A 954 12.71 -21.89 -35.64
C LEU A 954 13.97 -21.29 -36.28
N THR A 955 13.89 -20.08 -36.82
CA THR A 955 15.04 -19.35 -37.37
C THR A 955 16.14 -19.10 -36.32
N LEU A 956 15.76 -18.70 -35.09
CA LEU A 956 16.70 -18.53 -33.98
C LEU A 956 17.42 -19.85 -33.62
N LEU A 957 16.67 -20.95 -33.54
CA LEU A 957 17.21 -22.28 -33.24
C LEU A 957 18.16 -22.76 -34.36
N GLN A 958 17.81 -22.58 -35.63
CA GLN A 958 18.67 -22.92 -36.77
C GLN A 958 19.97 -22.09 -36.79
N GLN A 959 19.89 -20.79 -36.48
CA GLN A 959 21.07 -19.91 -36.40
C GLN A 959 22.03 -20.34 -35.28
N GLN A 960 21.50 -20.91 -34.19
CA GLN A 960 22.29 -21.39 -33.05
C GLN A 960 22.83 -22.81 -33.28
N GLN A 961 22.08 -23.73 -33.90
CA GLN A 961 22.55 -25.08 -34.25
C GLN A 961 23.79 -25.06 -35.17
N LYS A 962 23.87 -24.09 -36.08
CA LYS A 962 25.02 -23.91 -37.01
C LYS A 962 26.33 -23.54 -36.30
N LYS A 963 26.29 -23.14 -35.01
CA LYS A 963 27.47 -22.95 -34.18
C LYS A 963 27.63 -24.11 -33.20
N LYS A 964 28.83 -24.71 -33.12
CA LYS A 964 29.24 -25.63 -32.02
C LYS A 964 29.46 -24.86 -30.69
N THR A 965 28.51 -24.03 -30.28
CA THR A 965 28.58 -23.20 -29.07
C THR A 965 28.15 -23.97 -27.83
N THR A 966 28.77 -23.65 -26.69
CA THR A 966 28.43 -24.26 -25.41
C THR A 966 26.96 -23.99 -25.03
N LYS A 967 26.32 -24.91 -24.29
CA LYS A 967 24.88 -24.86 -23.92
C LYS A 967 24.36 -23.53 -23.36
N LYS A 968 25.22 -22.65 -22.84
CA LYS A 968 24.84 -21.35 -22.24
C LYS A 968 24.57 -20.24 -23.25
N GLU A 969 25.06 -20.33 -24.49
CA GLU A 969 24.87 -19.26 -25.50
C GLU A 969 23.59 -19.47 -26.34
N PHE A 970 23.03 -20.67 -26.32
CA PHE A 970 21.87 -21.14 -27.10
C PHE A 970 20.51 -20.50 -26.71
N GLN A 971 20.51 -19.42 -25.93
CA GLN A 971 19.30 -18.83 -25.34
C GLN A 971 19.35 -17.30 -25.26
N ARG A 972 20.26 -16.63 -26.00
CA ARG A 972 20.40 -15.18 -25.97
C ARG A 972 19.61 -14.49 -27.09
N VAL A 973 18.79 -13.51 -26.70
CA VAL A 973 18.02 -12.61 -27.59
C VAL A 973 18.30 -11.15 -27.23
N LEU A 974 17.93 -10.22 -28.12
CA LEU A 974 17.97 -8.79 -27.84
C LEU A 974 16.57 -8.28 -27.45
N VAL A 975 16.51 -7.33 -26.52
CA VAL A 975 15.26 -6.69 -26.06
C VAL A 975 15.41 -5.18 -26.09
N ARG A 976 14.38 -4.47 -26.55
CA ARG A 976 14.35 -2.99 -26.59
C ARG A 976 12.95 -2.47 -26.26
N THR A 977 12.86 -1.46 -25.41
CA THR A 977 11.59 -0.77 -25.09
C THR A 977 11.24 0.24 -26.17
N THR A 978 9.94 0.50 -26.41
CA THR A 978 9.52 1.41 -27.50
C THR A 978 10.04 2.85 -27.36
N THR A 979 10.43 3.23 -26.15
CA THR A 979 10.93 4.57 -25.81
C THR A 979 12.45 4.71 -25.94
N SER A 980 13.18 3.61 -26.14
CA SER A 980 14.65 3.55 -26.14
C SER A 980 15.22 3.12 -27.49
N GLN A 981 16.43 3.60 -27.81
CA GLN A 981 17.22 3.13 -28.94
C GLN A 981 18.23 2.04 -28.55
N TYR A 982 18.39 1.76 -27.25
CA TYR A 982 19.35 0.78 -26.74
C TYR A 982 18.75 -0.62 -26.68
N TYR A 983 19.45 -1.57 -27.28
CA TYR A 983 19.20 -2.99 -27.12
C TYR A 983 19.95 -3.54 -25.90
N HIS A 984 19.28 -4.45 -25.18
CA HIS A 984 19.83 -5.18 -24.06
C HIS A 984 19.84 -6.67 -24.36
N TRP A 985 20.92 -7.37 -24.01
CA TRP A 985 20.95 -8.83 -24.09
C TRP A 985 20.07 -9.44 -23.00
N ALA A 986 19.34 -10.50 -23.33
CA ALA A 986 18.55 -11.22 -22.34
C ALA A 986 18.58 -12.73 -22.58
N SER A 987 18.48 -13.51 -21.51
CA SER A 987 18.29 -14.95 -21.59
C SER A 987 16.81 -15.29 -21.71
N LEU A 988 16.50 -16.16 -22.67
CA LEU A 988 15.18 -16.69 -22.98
C LEU A 988 14.92 -17.99 -22.18
N GLU A 989 13.77 -18.06 -21.51
CA GLU A 989 13.29 -19.22 -20.76
C GLU A 989 11.87 -19.56 -21.28
N PHE A 990 11.69 -20.74 -21.89
CA PHE A 990 10.37 -21.27 -22.31
C PHE A 990 9.61 -21.86 -21.12
#